data_AF-A0A1V2EVX0-F1
#
_entry.id   AF-A0A1V2EVX0-F1
#
_cell.length_a   1.000
_cell.length_b   1.000
_cell.length_c   1.000
_cell.angle_alpha   90.00
_cell.angle_beta   90.00
_cell.angle_gamma   90.00
#
_symmetry.space_group_name_H-M   'P 1'
#
loop_
_entity.id
_entity.type
_entity.pdbx_description
1 polymer ?
#
loop_
_entity_poly.entity_id
_entity_poly.type
_entity_poly.pdbx_seq_one_letter_code
_entity_poly.pdbx_strand_id
1 'polypeptide(L)'
;MRFGWALLAALALTSCKAATDEPAAADRSAATGVGKVDAALLTTGGDGRDWAMTGYNYAEQRFSPLTQINAGNVGQLGLAWYADMPDARGQEATPIVIDGKLFVTGPWSKVFAYDAGTGKKLWEFDPGVNKEKGVHACCDVVNRGVAAWKGRLYLGTIDGRLIALDAATGKQDWSVQTTDNSKPYTITGAPRVVKGMVMIGNGGAEFGVRGYVTAYDAATGAKKWRFYTVPNPTGAPDGEASDAAMAKVAPTWSKNGQWKQSGGGGTVWDSIVYDAELDQLYLGVGNGSPWNHGLRSEGQGDNLFLSSIVALKPDTGQYVWHYQETPGETWDFTATQPINLATLNIGGQPRKVLMQAPKNGFFYVVDRTKGKLLNAGQFIPGVNWASGYDMKTGRPIENPEARYYKTGKPFLATPSAIAAHNWQPMSFNPQAGLAYIPAQIVGSAYLNPSSPLDAPKPLGFNVGQDLGNAMYPRDAVAVKQAIAGATGRLVAWDPVANKARWTVDYPTPWNGGTMTTAGNLVFQGTALGEFRAYAADSGKQLFTYPVGTGIMAGASTFMIGNEQYVAVLAGRGGALPLSIGYAIGKARDVPNVPRLLVFKLGGKVQLPGTQPQDSTPVNLPENKATPQQVAQGQALFGRYCQVCHGASAGGGGVLPNLQRSPALADADTWKAILIDGMLKDRGMVSFARVLTPEQAQLIRLYVIDEAHWAQKNLGGATKTVAPAPEAQKSPVPTGVR
;
A
#
# COMPACT_ATOMS: atom_id res chain seq x y z
N MET A 1 18.36 -55.71 56.50
CA MET A 1 18.41 -55.98 57.96
C MET A 1 17.00 -55.93 58.51
N ARG A 2 16.68 -56.72 59.56
CA ARG A 2 15.57 -56.58 60.54
C ARG A 2 14.14 -56.33 59.99
N PHE A 3 13.26 -57.33 60.08
CA PHE A 3 12.10 -57.41 61.01
C PHE A 3 10.98 -56.38 60.76
N GLY A 4 9.69 -56.74 60.60
CA GLY A 4 9.05 -58.07 60.51
C GLY A 4 7.55 -58.03 60.89
N TRP A 5 6.81 -59.14 60.66
CA TRP A 5 5.55 -59.57 61.35
C TRP A 5 4.32 -58.62 61.27
N ALA A 6 3.06 -59.05 61.08
CA ALA A 6 2.46 -60.38 60.89
C ALA A 6 1.03 -60.29 60.24
N LEU A 7 0.42 -61.45 59.99
CA LEU A 7 -1.02 -61.83 59.92
C LEU A 7 -2.09 -60.72 60.14
N LEU A 8 -3.27 -60.66 59.51
CA LEU A 8 -4.15 -61.59 58.74
C LEU A 8 -5.27 -60.71 58.06
N ALA A 9 -6.28 -61.08 57.25
CA ALA A 9 -6.87 -62.33 56.70
C ALA A 9 -7.74 -62.03 55.43
N ALA A 10 -8.51 -63.03 54.98
CA ALA A 10 -9.79 -62.97 54.22
C ALA A 10 -9.78 -62.76 52.68
N LEU A 11 -10.61 -63.57 52.01
CA LEU A 11 -10.84 -63.57 50.56
C LEU A 11 -12.14 -62.79 50.20
N ALA A 12 -12.16 -62.18 49.03
CA ALA A 12 -13.38 -61.97 48.25
C ALA A 12 -13.06 -62.13 46.75
N LEU A 13 -13.85 -62.96 46.05
CA LEU A 13 -13.77 -63.14 44.59
C LEU A 13 -14.64 -62.08 43.90
N THR A 14 -14.02 -61.18 43.13
CA THR A 14 -14.72 -60.27 42.20
C THR A 14 -14.03 -60.28 40.83
N SER A 15 -14.81 -60.05 39.78
CA SER A 15 -14.38 -60.29 38.40
C SER A 15 -13.60 -59.12 37.80
N CYS A 16 -12.49 -59.44 37.12
CA CYS A 16 -11.79 -58.49 36.26
C CYS A 16 -12.62 -58.17 35.01
N LYS A 17 -13.52 -57.18 35.11
CA LYS A 17 -13.85 -56.35 33.94
C LYS A 17 -12.74 -55.33 33.77
N ALA A 18 -11.99 -55.42 32.67
CA ALA A 18 -11.07 -54.35 32.29
C ALA A 18 -11.90 -53.09 31.96
N ALA A 19 -11.73 -52.04 32.76
CA ALA A 19 -12.18 -50.71 32.38
C ALA A 19 -11.23 -50.18 31.32
N THR A 20 -11.75 -49.89 30.12
CA THR A 20 -11.04 -49.08 29.14
C THR A 20 -11.21 -47.61 29.53
N ASP A 21 -10.18 -47.01 30.11
CA ASP A 21 -10.15 -45.56 30.36
C ASP A 21 -10.09 -44.82 29.02
N GLU A 22 -11.26 -44.51 28.44
CA GLU A 22 -11.33 -43.46 27.44
C GLU A 22 -10.97 -42.12 28.11
N PRO A 23 -9.97 -41.38 27.61
CA PRO A 23 -9.62 -40.09 28.18
C PRO A 23 -10.79 -39.13 27.98
N ALA A 24 -11.43 -38.73 29.08
CA ALA A 24 -12.60 -37.87 29.08
C ALA A 24 -12.39 -36.66 28.16
N ALA A 25 -13.32 -36.47 27.22
CA ALA A 25 -13.24 -35.42 26.22
C ALA A 25 -13.23 -34.05 26.92
N ALA A 26 -12.03 -33.45 27.02
CA ALA A 26 -11.86 -32.14 27.63
C ALA A 26 -12.74 -31.12 26.92
N ASP A 27 -13.60 -30.43 27.69
CA ASP A 27 -14.62 -29.53 27.16
C ASP A 27 -13.99 -28.39 26.36
N ARG A 28 -14.03 -28.53 25.03
CA ARG A 28 -13.52 -27.55 24.08
C ARG A 28 -14.55 -26.44 23.93
N SER A 29 -14.62 -25.57 24.93
CA SER A 29 -15.30 -24.29 24.79
C SER A 29 -14.84 -23.61 23.50
N ALA A 30 -15.78 -23.42 22.56
CA ALA A 30 -15.45 -22.93 21.24
C ALA A 30 -14.79 -21.55 21.37
N ALA A 31 -13.59 -21.38 20.81
CA ALA A 31 -12.84 -20.14 20.95
C ALA A 31 -13.65 -18.97 20.39
N THR A 32 -13.73 -17.87 21.14
CA THR A 32 -14.47 -16.65 20.80
C THR A 32 -13.52 -15.48 20.55
N GLY A 33 -14.05 -14.34 20.08
CA GLY A 33 -13.25 -13.16 19.78
C GLY A 33 -12.18 -13.43 18.72
N VAL A 34 -11.03 -12.77 18.87
CA VAL A 34 -9.82 -13.05 18.06
C VAL A 34 -9.17 -14.40 18.43
N GLY A 35 -9.62 -15.07 19.51
CA GLY A 35 -9.19 -16.41 19.88
C GLY A 35 -9.50 -17.45 18.80
N LYS A 36 -10.58 -17.25 18.03
CA LYS A 36 -11.04 -18.15 16.95
C LYS A 36 -10.23 -18.06 15.66
N VAL A 37 -9.28 -17.12 15.55
CA VAL A 37 -8.50 -16.92 14.31
C VAL A 37 -7.36 -17.93 14.23
N ASP A 38 -7.56 -18.92 13.36
CA ASP A 38 -6.64 -20.01 13.07
C ASP A 38 -6.45 -20.25 11.55
N ALA A 39 -5.78 -21.34 11.19
CA ALA A 39 -5.51 -21.67 9.78
C ALA A 39 -6.77 -22.03 8.98
N ALA A 40 -7.81 -22.59 9.60
CA ALA A 40 -9.03 -23.00 8.92
C ALA A 40 -9.90 -21.77 8.59
N LEU A 41 -10.04 -20.84 9.55
CA LEU A 41 -10.71 -19.57 9.31
C LEU A 41 -9.96 -18.73 8.27
N LEU A 42 -8.63 -18.59 8.36
CA LEU A 42 -7.88 -17.80 7.40
C LEU A 42 -7.79 -18.44 6.00
N THR A 43 -7.89 -19.77 5.88
CA THR A 43 -7.95 -20.44 4.56
C THR A 43 -9.27 -20.19 3.83
N THR A 44 -10.39 -20.15 4.56
CA THR A 44 -11.74 -20.08 3.97
C THR A 44 -12.31 -18.65 3.95
N GLY A 45 -12.05 -17.86 4.99
CA GLY A 45 -12.82 -16.67 5.35
C GLY A 45 -14.09 -16.97 6.15
N GLY A 46 -14.37 -18.25 6.44
CA GLY A 46 -15.61 -18.67 7.08
C GLY A 46 -16.82 -18.47 6.16
N ASP A 47 -17.96 -18.11 6.77
CA ASP A 47 -19.24 -17.83 6.11
C ASP A 47 -19.42 -16.35 5.74
N GLY A 48 -18.39 -15.53 5.91
CA GLY A 48 -18.43 -14.08 5.69
C GLY A 48 -18.93 -13.25 6.87
N ARG A 49 -19.28 -13.85 8.02
CA ARG A 49 -19.67 -13.07 9.22
C ARG A 49 -18.54 -12.22 9.76
N ASP A 50 -17.30 -12.71 9.68
CA ASP A 50 -16.07 -11.99 10.00
C ASP A 50 -15.32 -11.58 8.71
N TRP A 51 -14.47 -10.54 8.82
CA TRP A 51 -13.43 -10.21 7.85
C TRP A 51 -12.08 -10.30 8.58
N ALA A 52 -11.56 -11.52 8.74
CA ALA A 52 -10.52 -11.82 9.73
C ALA A 52 -9.07 -11.43 9.33
N MET A 53 -8.82 -11.09 8.06
CA MET A 53 -7.54 -10.58 7.57
C MET A 53 -7.75 -9.57 6.43
N THR A 54 -6.73 -8.75 6.13
CA THR A 54 -6.83 -7.67 5.13
C THR A 54 -7.41 -8.13 3.78
N GLY A 55 -6.99 -9.30 3.28
CA GLY A 55 -7.46 -9.90 2.03
C GLY A 55 -8.76 -10.73 2.10
N TYR A 56 -9.52 -10.67 3.20
CA TYR A 56 -10.60 -11.59 3.60
C TYR A 56 -10.13 -13.00 3.98
N ASN A 57 -9.44 -13.70 3.08
CA ASN A 57 -8.84 -15.02 3.30
C ASN A 57 -7.47 -15.15 2.61
N TYR A 58 -6.77 -16.27 2.77
CA TYR A 58 -5.42 -16.49 2.24
C TYR A 58 -5.30 -16.36 0.71
N ALA A 59 -6.39 -16.49 -0.05
CA ALA A 59 -6.39 -16.24 -1.50
C ALA A 59 -6.38 -14.73 -1.86
N GLU A 60 -6.56 -13.86 -0.86
CA GLU A 60 -6.61 -12.39 -0.92
C GLU A 60 -7.58 -11.78 -1.94
N GLN A 61 -8.55 -12.56 -2.42
CA GLN A 61 -9.54 -12.15 -3.43
C GLN A 61 -10.41 -10.96 -3.02
N ARG A 62 -10.54 -10.67 -1.71
CA ARG A 62 -11.41 -9.59 -1.18
C ARG A 62 -12.86 -9.68 -1.68
N PHE A 63 -13.31 -10.92 -1.87
CA PHE A 63 -14.68 -11.31 -2.19
C PHE A 63 -15.38 -11.81 -0.92
N SER A 64 -16.50 -11.19 -0.56
CA SER A 64 -17.38 -11.69 0.50
C SER A 64 -18.51 -12.55 -0.07
N PRO A 65 -18.82 -13.71 0.56
CA PRO A 65 -19.98 -14.52 0.19
C PRO A 65 -21.34 -13.89 0.60
N LEU A 66 -21.33 -12.76 1.32
CA LEU A 66 -22.55 -12.11 1.80
C LEU A 66 -23.37 -11.47 0.66
N THR A 67 -24.70 -11.61 0.75
CA THR A 67 -25.68 -11.19 -0.27
C THR A 67 -26.78 -10.27 0.26
N GLN A 68 -26.81 -9.94 1.56
CA GLN A 68 -27.89 -9.12 2.13
C GLN A 68 -27.86 -7.70 1.56
N ILE A 69 -26.67 -7.12 1.38
CA ILE A 69 -26.43 -5.94 0.54
C ILE A 69 -26.10 -6.43 -0.88
N ASN A 70 -26.94 -6.08 -1.85
CA ASN A 70 -26.86 -6.52 -3.23
C ASN A 70 -27.31 -5.45 -4.23
N ALA A 71 -27.12 -5.71 -5.52
CA ALA A 71 -27.47 -4.80 -6.61
C ALA A 71 -28.93 -4.31 -6.62
N GLY A 72 -29.87 -5.05 -6.01
CA GLY A 72 -31.27 -4.66 -5.89
C GLY A 72 -31.58 -3.70 -4.73
N ASN A 73 -30.74 -3.62 -3.70
CA ASN A 73 -31.02 -2.83 -2.49
C ASN A 73 -29.88 -1.91 -2.02
N VAL A 74 -28.70 -1.91 -2.64
CA VAL A 74 -27.56 -1.07 -2.25
C VAL A 74 -27.86 0.44 -2.30
N GLY A 75 -28.86 0.88 -3.08
CA GLY A 75 -29.36 2.27 -3.04
C GLY A 75 -30.03 2.67 -1.71
N GLN A 76 -30.30 1.70 -0.81
CA GLN A 76 -30.79 1.92 0.55
C GLN A 76 -29.65 1.89 1.60
N LEU A 77 -28.39 1.75 1.17
CA LEU A 77 -27.23 1.77 2.05
C LEU A 77 -27.05 3.18 2.64
N GLY A 78 -26.73 3.27 3.93
CA GLY A 78 -26.51 4.54 4.61
C GLY A 78 -25.56 4.39 5.78
N LEU A 79 -25.04 5.52 6.28
CA LEU A 79 -24.04 5.52 7.35
C LEU A 79 -24.69 5.05 8.66
N ALA A 80 -24.11 4.02 9.27
CA ALA A 80 -24.50 3.46 10.55
C ALA A 80 -23.83 4.20 11.70
N TRP A 81 -22.53 4.45 11.56
CA TRP A 81 -21.71 5.27 12.46
C TRP A 81 -20.40 5.68 11.75
N TYR A 82 -19.67 6.63 12.33
CA TYR A 82 -18.31 7.01 11.92
C TYR A 82 -17.47 7.37 13.15
N ALA A 83 -16.15 7.41 12.98
CA ALA A 83 -15.21 7.99 13.93
C ALA A 83 -14.17 8.83 13.18
N ASP A 84 -13.92 10.07 13.61
CA ASP A 84 -12.80 10.86 13.10
C ASP A 84 -11.47 10.29 13.63
N MET A 85 -10.43 10.24 12.78
CA MET A 85 -9.11 9.69 13.12
C MET A 85 -8.10 10.83 13.38
N PRO A 86 -7.16 10.69 14.33
CA PRO A 86 -6.42 11.83 14.88
C PRO A 86 -5.31 12.44 14.02
N ASP A 87 -4.87 11.78 12.94
CA ASP A 87 -3.71 12.21 12.14
C ASP A 87 -4.10 12.46 10.68
N ALA A 88 -4.03 13.73 10.23
CA ALA A 88 -4.32 14.18 8.86
C ALA A 88 -3.26 13.78 7.82
N ARG A 89 -3.00 12.48 7.72
CA ARG A 89 -2.07 11.80 6.80
C ARG A 89 -2.77 10.57 6.20
N GLY A 90 -2.09 9.86 5.29
CA GLY A 90 -2.66 8.76 4.52
C GLY A 90 -3.26 7.63 5.35
N GLN A 91 -4.50 7.28 4.99
CA GLN A 91 -5.26 6.20 5.61
C GLN A 91 -5.35 5.03 4.62
N GLU A 92 -4.46 4.04 4.78
CA GLU A 92 -4.29 2.95 3.80
C GLU A 92 -4.85 1.60 4.26
N ALA A 93 -5.30 1.49 5.50
CA ALA A 93 -5.68 0.20 6.11
C ALA A 93 -7.08 -0.27 5.77
N THR A 94 -7.20 -1.51 5.29
CA THR A 94 -8.47 -2.25 5.30
C THR A 94 -8.81 -2.62 6.74
N PRO A 95 -9.97 -2.20 7.28
CA PRO A 95 -10.40 -2.62 8.62
C PRO A 95 -10.65 -4.13 8.64
N ILE A 96 -10.12 -4.84 9.63
CA ILE A 96 -10.51 -6.24 9.89
C ILE A 96 -11.61 -6.26 10.96
N VAL A 97 -12.56 -7.19 10.85
CA VAL A 97 -13.66 -7.31 11.81
C VAL A 97 -13.81 -8.75 12.25
N ILE A 98 -13.71 -9.00 13.55
CA ILE A 98 -13.73 -10.34 14.14
C ILE A 98 -14.62 -10.29 15.38
N ASP A 99 -15.68 -11.09 15.39
CA ASP A 99 -16.58 -11.30 16.53
C ASP A 99 -17.19 -9.98 17.05
N GLY A 100 -17.63 -9.13 16.13
CA GLY A 100 -18.19 -7.81 16.43
C GLY A 100 -17.17 -6.74 16.84
N LYS A 101 -15.85 -7.02 16.79
CA LYS A 101 -14.79 -6.04 17.05
C LYS A 101 -14.09 -5.66 15.76
N LEU A 102 -14.05 -4.35 15.46
CA LEU A 102 -13.33 -3.79 14.31
C LEU A 102 -11.96 -3.30 14.76
N PHE A 103 -10.91 -3.69 14.01
CA PHE A 103 -9.53 -3.26 14.23
C PHE A 103 -8.99 -2.58 12.97
N VAL A 104 -8.37 -1.42 13.15
CA VAL A 104 -7.82 -0.62 12.04
C VAL A 104 -6.55 0.12 12.47
N THR A 105 -5.66 0.41 11.53
CA THR A 105 -4.42 1.16 11.77
C THR A 105 -4.45 2.53 11.10
N GLY A 106 -3.82 3.51 11.71
CA GLY A 106 -3.63 4.84 11.15
C GLY A 106 -2.16 5.22 10.94
N PRO A 107 -1.91 6.50 10.58
CA PRO A 107 -0.58 7.08 10.46
C PRO A 107 0.29 6.88 11.70
N TRP A 108 1.61 6.89 11.50
CA TRP A 108 2.60 6.53 12.53
C TRP A 108 2.42 5.13 13.13
N SER A 109 1.66 4.26 12.45
CA SER A 109 1.38 2.88 12.85
C SER A 109 0.61 2.76 14.16
N LYS A 110 -0.23 3.75 14.48
CA LYS A 110 -1.22 3.67 15.57
C LYS A 110 -2.27 2.60 15.25
N VAL A 111 -2.80 1.93 16.27
CA VAL A 111 -3.88 0.92 16.15
C VAL A 111 -5.09 1.37 16.96
N PHE A 112 -6.29 1.17 16.42
CA PHE A 112 -7.56 1.53 17.04
C PHE A 112 -8.53 0.33 16.99
N ALA A 113 -9.23 0.10 18.09
CA ALA A 113 -10.25 -0.94 18.21
C ALA A 113 -11.62 -0.32 18.53
N TYR A 114 -12.66 -0.82 17.88
CA TYR A 114 -14.04 -0.35 18.04
C TYR A 114 -15.01 -1.53 18.16
N ASP A 115 -16.10 -1.34 18.89
CA ASP A 115 -17.30 -2.14 18.73
C ASP A 115 -17.87 -1.88 17.33
N ALA A 116 -17.98 -2.91 16.50
CA ALA A 116 -18.27 -2.77 15.08
C ALA A 116 -19.75 -2.43 14.79
N GLY A 117 -20.66 -2.70 15.73
CA GLY A 117 -22.08 -2.37 15.61
C GLY A 117 -22.41 -0.93 16.02
N THR A 118 -21.73 -0.41 17.04
CA THR A 118 -22.04 0.88 17.70
C THR A 118 -21.01 1.98 17.48
N GLY A 119 -19.79 1.67 17.03
CA GLY A 119 -18.70 2.64 16.89
C GLY A 119 -18.03 3.05 18.19
N LYS A 120 -18.36 2.42 19.32
CA LYS A 120 -17.70 2.70 20.61
C LYS A 120 -16.22 2.28 20.55
N LYS A 121 -15.29 3.23 20.72
CA LYS A 121 -13.85 2.94 20.87
C LYS A 121 -13.63 2.04 22.09
N LEU A 122 -12.94 0.92 21.89
CA LEU A 122 -12.63 -0.07 22.92
C LEU A 122 -11.26 0.20 23.54
N TRP A 123 -10.24 0.41 22.69
CA TRP A 123 -8.88 0.75 23.06
C TRP A 123 -8.15 1.39 21.87
N GLU A 124 -7.00 2.02 22.13
CA GLU A 124 -6.06 2.49 21.11
C GLU A 124 -4.61 2.26 21.57
N PHE A 125 -3.68 2.19 20.62
CA PHE A 125 -2.26 1.95 20.85
C PHE A 125 -1.43 2.87 19.92
N ASP A 126 -0.56 3.71 20.50
CA ASP A 126 0.50 4.41 19.77
C ASP A 126 1.84 3.69 20.06
N PRO A 127 2.55 3.17 19.04
CA PRO A 127 3.85 2.54 19.22
C PRO A 127 4.98 3.49 19.68
N GLY A 128 4.74 4.80 19.82
CA GLY A 128 5.73 5.77 20.30
C GLY A 128 6.77 6.16 19.25
N VAL A 129 6.41 6.08 17.95
CA VAL A 129 7.33 6.39 16.84
C VAL A 129 7.80 7.84 16.91
N ASN A 130 9.12 8.05 16.97
CA ASN A 130 9.77 9.36 16.78
C ASN A 130 9.43 9.90 15.38
N LYS A 131 8.85 11.10 15.32
CA LYS A 131 8.34 11.70 14.08
C LYS A 131 9.45 12.05 13.08
N GLU A 132 10.70 12.23 13.53
CA GLU A 132 11.87 12.39 12.65
C GLU A 132 12.06 11.19 11.69
N LYS A 133 11.60 9.98 12.05
CA LYS A 133 11.61 8.80 11.15
C LYS A 133 10.83 9.06 9.84
N GLY A 134 9.92 10.04 9.82
CA GLY A 134 9.14 10.42 8.64
C GLY A 134 9.98 10.74 7.40
N VAL A 135 11.22 11.23 7.56
CA VAL A 135 12.11 11.51 6.41
C VAL A 135 12.64 10.25 5.70
N HIS A 136 12.51 9.07 6.34
CA HIS A 136 12.81 7.77 5.74
C HIS A 136 11.56 7.08 5.15
N ALA A 137 10.38 7.69 5.23
CA ALA A 137 9.17 7.18 4.60
C ALA A 137 8.99 7.83 3.22
N CYS A 138 9.27 7.07 2.15
CA CYS A 138 9.20 7.56 0.76
C CYS A 138 7.83 8.11 0.35
N CYS A 139 6.79 7.61 1.01
CA CYS A 139 5.47 7.41 0.43
C CYS A 139 4.39 7.67 1.48
N ASP A 140 4.59 8.70 2.31
CA ASP A 140 3.78 9.03 3.50
C ASP A 140 3.96 8.04 4.68
N VAL A 141 3.54 8.43 5.89
CA VAL A 141 3.82 7.72 7.17
C VAL A 141 2.73 6.70 7.53
N VAL A 142 2.37 5.91 6.52
CA VAL A 142 1.15 5.11 6.41
C VAL A 142 1.26 3.71 7.04
N ASN A 143 0.10 3.03 7.18
CA ASN A 143 0.03 1.62 7.54
C ASN A 143 -1.20 0.96 6.89
N ARG A 144 -1.07 -0.30 6.44
CA ARG A 144 -2.10 -1.04 5.67
C ARG A 144 -2.92 -2.04 6.48
N GLY A 145 -2.73 -2.10 7.80
CA GLY A 145 -3.56 -2.88 8.71
C GLY A 145 -2.78 -3.88 9.57
N VAL A 146 -3.52 -4.53 10.47
CA VAL A 146 -3.00 -5.59 11.34
C VAL A 146 -3.28 -6.98 10.78
N ALA A 147 -2.47 -7.96 11.19
CA ALA A 147 -2.83 -9.37 11.13
C ALA A 147 -3.52 -9.80 12.43
N ALA A 148 -4.26 -10.90 12.42
CA ALA A 148 -4.87 -11.50 13.60
C ALA A 148 -4.55 -13.01 13.70
N TRP A 149 -4.31 -13.51 14.92
CA TRP A 149 -4.09 -14.94 15.19
C TRP A 149 -4.20 -15.25 16.68
N LYS A 150 -5.02 -16.24 17.06
CA LYS A 150 -5.12 -16.81 18.42
C LYS A 150 -5.09 -15.76 19.55
N GLY A 151 -6.03 -14.83 19.50
CA GLY A 151 -6.24 -13.78 20.52
C GLY A 151 -5.35 -12.54 20.39
N ARG A 152 -4.38 -12.55 19.48
CA ARG A 152 -3.44 -11.42 19.26
C ARG A 152 -3.66 -10.72 17.92
N LEU A 153 -3.24 -9.47 17.86
CA LEU A 153 -3.07 -8.67 16.65
C LEU A 153 -1.57 -8.40 16.42
N TYR A 154 -1.17 -8.20 15.17
CA TYR A 154 0.23 -7.95 14.81
C TYR A 154 0.34 -6.80 13.81
N LEU A 155 1.28 -5.88 14.06
CA LEU A 155 1.59 -4.75 13.17
C LEU A 155 3.09 -4.61 12.92
N GLY A 156 3.45 -4.22 11.70
CA GLY A 156 4.75 -3.61 11.42
C GLY A 156 4.67 -2.10 11.64
N THR A 157 5.69 -1.49 12.26
CA THR A 157 5.76 -0.04 12.48
C THR A 157 6.63 0.67 11.44
N ILE A 158 6.32 1.94 11.17
CA ILE A 158 7.11 2.77 10.25
C ILE A 158 8.57 2.94 10.70
N ASP A 159 8.90 2.73 11.99
CA ASP A 159 10.28 2.71 12.48
C ASP A 159 11.01 1.35 12.36
N GLY A 160 10.33 0.26 11.98
CA GLY A 160 10.95 -1.03 11.66
C GLY A 160 10.74 -2.14 12.68
N ARG A 161 9.87 -1.96 13.68
CA ARG A 161 9.48 -2.99 14.64
C ARG A 161 8.35 -3.86 14.08
N LEU A 162 8.31 -5.12 14.51
CA LEU A 162 7.12 -5.95 14.47
C LEU A 162 6.62 -6.09 15.91
N ILE A 163 5.33 -5.81 16.14
CA ILE A 163 4.72 -5.74 17.46
C ILE A 163 3.51 -6.69 17.49
N ALA A 164 3.37 -7.45 18.58
CA ALA A 164 2.15 -8.18 18.92
C ALA A 164 1.39 -7.47 20.06
N LEU A 165 0.07 -7.35 19.89
CA LEU A 165 -0.86 -6.80 20.88
C LEU A 165 -1.86 -7.88 21.31
N ASP A 166 -2.26 -7.88 22.57
CA ASP A 166 -3.49 -8.56 23.00
C ASP A 166 -4.70 -7.88 22.37
N ALA A 167 -5.55 -8.63 21.67
CA ALA A 167 -6.67 -8.07 20.91
C ALA A 167 -7.82 -7.57 21.81
N ALA A 168 -7.90 -8.02 23.07
CA ALA A 168 -8.95 -7.62 24.00
C ALA A 168 -8.68 -6.24 24.63
N THR A 169 -7.41 -5.92 24.89
CA THR A 169 -6.99 -4.75 25.68
C THR A 169 -6.06 -3.77 24.94
N GLY A 170 -5.49 -4.14 23.78
CA GLY A 170 -4.53 -3.33 23.04
C GLY A 170 -3.13 -3.28 23.66
N LYS A 171 -2.89 -3.98 24.76
CA LYS A 171 -1.59 -4.04 25.43
C LYS A 171 -0.57 -4.78 24.56
N GLN A 172 0.65 -4.25 24.48
CA GLN A 172 1.76 -4.94 23.85
C GLN A 172 2.15 -6.19 24.64
N ASP A 173 2.28 -7.31 23.93
CA ASP A 173 2.78 -8.59 24.44
C ASP A 173 4.29 -8.70 24.16
N TRP A 174 4.67 -8.60 22.88
CA TRP A 174 6.08 -8.55 22.45
C TRP A 174 6.32 -7.53 21.34
N SER A 175 7.58 -7.11 21.19
CA SER A 175 8.06 -6.23 20.11
C SER A 175 9.48 -6.62 19.73
N VAL A 176 9.76 -6.76 18.43
CA VAL A 176 11.12 -7.03 17.91
C VAL A 176 11.50 -6.02 16.83
N GLN A 177 12.74 -5.51 16.89
CA GLN A 177 13.29 -4.64 15.86
C GLN A 177 13.71 -5.48 14.65
N THR A 178 12.98 -5.37 13.53
CA THR A 178 13.23 -6.21 12.35
C THR A 178 14.35 -5.66 11.46
N THR A 179 14.55 -4.33 11.49
CA THR A 179 15.43 -3.60 10.58
C THR A 179 16.61 -2.93 11.29
N ASP A 180 17.72 -2.75 10.57
CA ASP A 180 18.83 -1.90 10.97
C ASP A 180 18.40 -0.43 10.99
N ASN A 181 18.34 0.19 12.18
CA ASN A 181 17.89 1.57 12.35
C ASN A 181 18.93 2.64 11.96
N SER A 182 20.17 2.26 11.64
CA SER A 182 21.12 3.18 10.97
C SER A 182 20.76 3.42 9.50
N LYS A 183 19.86 2.60 8.94
CA LYS A 183 19.45 2.62 7.53
C LYS A 183 18.00 3.09 7.35
N PRO A 184 17.65 3.64 6.18
CA PRO A 184 16.34 4.22 5.88
C PRO A 184 15.24 3.17 5.62
N TYR A 185 15.24 2.05 6.35
CA TYR A 185 14.15 1.09 6.32
C TYR A 185 12.90 1.61 7.03
N THR A 186 11.73 1.26 6.52
CA THR A 186 10.41 1.48 7.13
C THR A 186 9.50 0.25 6.92
N ILE A 187 8.37 0.15 7.62
CA ILE A 187 7.32 -0.86 7.33
C ILE A 187 5.97 -0.15 7.17
N THR A 188 5.25 -0.47 6.10
CA THR A 188 3.93 0.09 5.77
C THR A 188 2.87 -0.97 5.48
N GLY A 189 3.23 -2.10 4.86
CA GLY A 189 2.35 -3.22 4.60
C GLY A 189 1.86 -3.96 5.86
N ALA A 190 0.70 -4.61 5.74
CA ALA A 190 0.15 -5.45 6.81
C ALA A 190 0.90 -6.80 6.90
N PRO A 191 1.25 -7.28 8.11
CA PRO A 191 1.77 -8.63 8.27
C PRO A 191 0.74 -9.69 7.86
N ARG A 192 1.20 -10.91 7.55
CA ARG A 192 0.32 -12.10 7.39
C ARG A 192 0.76 -13.17 8.39
N VAL A 193 -0.19 -13.90 8.98
CA VAL A 193 0.13 -15.05 9.86
C VAL A 193 -0.13 -16.36 9.12
N VAL A 194 0.90 -17.19 9.01
CA VAL A 194 0.88 -18.47 8.29
C VAL A 194 1.43 -19.54 9.23
N LYS A 195 0.66 -20.61 9.49
CA LYS A 195 1.09 -21.79 10.28
C LYS A 195 1.67 -21.43 11.67
N GLY A 196 1.21 -20.32 12.27
CA GLY A 196 1.71 -19.82 13.57
C GLY A 196 2.96 -18.93 13.50
N MET A 197 3.35 -18.48 12.30
CA MET A 197 4.45 -17.53 12.08
C MET A 197 3.93 -16.23 11.45
N VAL A 198 4.43 -15.09 11.94
CA VAL A 198 4.13 -13.76 11.41
C VAL A 198 5.16 -13.40 10.35
N MET A 199 4.70 -13.18 9.12
CA MET A 199 5.50 -12.78 7.97
C MET A 199 5.44 -11.26 7.80
N ILE A 200 6.61 -10.60 7.72
CA ILE A 200 6.70 -9.17 7.40
C ILE A 200 7.97 -8.84 6.60
N GLY A 201 7.84 -7.88 5.68
CA GLY A 201 8.96 -7.29 4.93
C GLY A 201 9.22 -5.83 5.33
N ASN A 202 9.65 -5.00 4.39
CA ASN A 202 10.05 -3.60 4.61
C ASN A 202 10.08 -2.80 3.29
N GLY A 203 10.04 -1.47 3.42
CA GLY A 203 10.28 -0.48 2.36
C GLY A 203 11.56 0.33 2.58
N GLY A 204 11.92 1.18 1.60
CA GLY A 204 13.12 2.05 1.65
C GLY A 204 14.02 2.03 0.40
N ALA A 205 13.61 1.41 -0.72
CA ALA A 205 14.44 1.26 -1.93
C ALA A 205 14.86 2.62 -2.51
N GLU A 206 14.03 3.65 -2.33
CA GLU A 206 14.19 5.02 -2.80
C GLU A 206 15.41 5.71 -2.18
N PHE A 207 15.87 5.23 -1.03
CA PHE A 207 16.99 5.82 -0.26
C PHE A 207 18.27 4.97 -0.31
N GLY A 208 18.17 3.66 -0.52
CA GLY A 208 19.27 2.70 -0.43
C GLY A 208 19.08 1.70 0.71
N VAL A 209 18.43 0.58 0.41
CA VAL A 209 18.32 -0.59 1.31
C VAL A 209 18.39 -1.91 0.52
N ARG A 210 18.55 -3.02 1.24
CA ARG A 210 18.50 -4.39 0.71
C ARG A 210 17.20 -5.08 1.17
N GLY A 211 16.36 -5.50 0.23
CA GLY A 211 15.05 -6.09 0.53
C GLY A 211 15.11 -7.50 1.15
N TYR A 212 14.13 -7.79 2.00
CA TYR A 212 13.90 -9.12 2.58
C TYR A 212 12.50 -9.27 3.17
N VAL A 213 12.09 -10.51 3.40
CA VAL A 213 10.99 -10.90 4.30
C VAL A 213 11.55 -11.73 5.46
N THR A 214 10.97 -11.59 6.64
CA THR A 214 11.33 -12.39 7.82
C THR A 214 10.09 -13.04 8.42
N ALA A 215 10.22 -14.30 8.82
CA ALA A 215 9.24 -15.03 9.62
C ALA A 215 9.60 -14.96 11.11
N TYR A 216 8.63 -14.63 11.95
CA TYR A 216 8.75 -14.63 13.40
C TYR A 216 7.70 -15.55 14.03
N ASP A 217 8.03 -16.16 15.17
CA ASP A 217 7.09 -16.91 15.98
C ASP A 217 5.93 -16.03 16.46
N ALA A 218 4.68 -16.43 16.24
CA ALA A 218 3.53 -15.60 16.63
C ALA A 218 3.35 -15.49 18.16
N ALA A 219 3.79 -16.48 18.94
CA ALA A 219 3.64 -16.45 20.39
C ALA A 219 4.79 -15.69 21.09
N THR A 220 6.00 -15.68 20.51
CA THR A 220 7.23 -15.21 21.19
C THR A 220 8.03 -14.15 20.43
N GLY A 221 7.69 -13.84 19.18
CA GLY A 221 8.45 -12.91 18.32
C GLY A 221 9.81 -13.43 17.85
N ALA A 222 10.20 -14.66 18.19
CA ALA A 222 11.50 -15.22 17.83
C ALA A 222 11.64 -15.45 16.31
N LYS A 223 12.73 -14.96 15.70
CA LYS A 223 13.03 -15.17 14.26
C LYS A 223 13.08 -16.68 13.94
N LYS A 224 12.31 -17.12 12.94
CA LYS A 224 12.41 -18.48 12.36
C LYS A 224 13.37 -18.51 11.18
N TRP A 225 13.15 -17.64 10.19
CA TRP A 225 13.96 -17.53 8.97
C TRP A 225 13.87 -16.13 8.37
N ARG A 226 14.87 -15.74 7.57
CA ARG A 226 14.82 -14.58 6.66
C ARG A 226 15.10 -15.02 5.23
N PHE A 227 14.45 -14.35 4.28
CA PHE A 227 14.75 -14.46 2.85
C PHE A 227 15.08 -13.08 2.30
N TYR A 228 16.35 -12.83 1.96
CA TYR A 228 16.75 -11.67 1.17
C TYR A 228 16.34 -11.84 -0.29
N THR A 229 15.86 -10.76 -0.91
CA THR A 229 15.36 -10.77 -2.30
C THR A 229 16.42 -10.40 -3.33
N VAL A 230 17.54 -9.82 -2.91
CA VAL A 230 18.69 -9.46 -3.77
C VAL A 230 20.01 -9.88 -3.11
N PRO A 231 21.08 -10.19 -3.88
CA PRO A 231 22.33 -10.73 -3.34
C PRO A 231 22.99 -9.85 -2.27
N ASN A 232 23.85 -10.44 -1.44
CA ASN A 232 24.65 -9.66 -0.50
C ASN A 232 25.69 -8.82 -1.25
N PRO A 233 25.77 -7.49 -1.04
CA PRO A 233 26.81 -6.64 -1.60
C PRO A 233 28.24 -7.16 -1.43
N THR A 234 28.59 -7.77 -0.29
CA THR A 234 29.93 -8.32 -0.05
C THR A 234 30.21 -9.62 -0.80
N GLY A 235 29.17 -10.30 -1.30
CA GLY A 235 29.25 -11.64 -1.88
C GLY A 235 29.35 -12.78 -0.85
N ALA A 236 29.40 -12.48 0.45
CA ALA A 236 29.34 -13.48 1.51
C ALA A 236 27.90 -14.04 1.68
N PRO A 237 27.74 -15.30 2.15
CA PRO A 237 26.44 -15.79 2.60
C PRO A 237 25.95 -15.01 3.83
N ASP A 238 24.62 -14.91 3.99
CA ASP A 238 23.99 -14.21 5.10
C ASP A 238 23.77 -15.10 6.33
N GLY A 239 23.85 -16.43 6.17
CA GLY A 239 23.43 -17.41 7.19
C GLY A 239 21.92 -17.57 7.26
N GLU A 240 21.22 -17.33 6.15
CA GLU A 240 19.76 -17.22 6.07
C GLU A 240 19.19 -18.05 4.91
N ALA A 241 17.87 -18.32 4.93
CA ALA A 241 17.20 -19.23 3.98
C ALA A 241 17.34 -18.83 2.50
N SER A 242 17.68 -17.57 2.23
CA SER A 242 17.95 -17.06 0.88
C SER A 242 19.29 -17.50 0.28
N ASP A 243 20.30 -17.92 1.06
CA ASP A 243 21.70 -18.06 0.57
C ASP A 243 21.84 -18.93 -0.68
N ALA A 244 21.21 -20.11 -0.70
CA ALA A 244 21.24 -21.03 -1.83
C ALA A 244 20.50 -20.52 -3.08
N ALA A 245 19.64 -19.51 -2.94
CA ALA A 245 19.04 -18.77 -4.05
C ALA A 245 19.91 -17.57 -4.46
N MET A 246 20.42 -16.80 -3.50
CA MET A 246 21.31 -15.64 -3.74
C MET A 246 22.55 -16.04 -4.53
N ALA A 247 23.19 -17.16 -4.20
CA ALA A 247 24.34 -17.68 -4.94
C ALA A 247 24.02 -17.98 -6.42
N LYS A 248 22.78 -18.40 -6.73
CA LYS A 248 22.33 -18.70 -8.10
C LYS A 248 21.95 -17.44 -8.88
N VAL A 249 21.45 -16.40 -8.21
CA VAL A 249 21.02 -15.15 -8.88
C VAL A 249 22.07 -14.04 -8.90
N ALA A 250 23.12 -14.13 -8.08
CA ALA A 250 24.24 -13.18 -8.09
C ALA A 250 24.85 -12.92 -9.50
N PRO A 251 24.97 -13.91 -10.42
CA PRO A 251 25.41 -13.66 -11.79
C PRO A 251 24.48 -12.77 -12.64
N THR A 252 23.25 -12.47 -12.19
CA THR A 252 22.33 -11.53 -12.85
C THR A 252 22.53 -10.06 -12.44
N TRP A 253 23.56 -9.79 -11.64
CA TRP A 253 23.99 -8.46 -11.20
C TRP A 253 25.43 -8.23 -11.64
N SER A 254 25.76 -6.99 -12.00
CA SER A 254 27.14 -6.64 -12.37
C SER A 254 28.07 -6.71 -11.17
N LYS A 255 29.39 -6.82 -11.41
CA LYS A 255 30.37 -6.96 -10.33
C LYS A 255 30.56 -5.68 -9.52
N ASN A 256 30.44 -4.51 -10.15
CA ASN A 256 30.91 -3.23 -9.59
C ASN A 256 29.81 -2.15 -9.46
N GLY A 257 28.59 -2.40 -9.94
CA GLY A 257 27.51 -1.41 -9.98
C GLY A 257 27.07 -0.91 -8.59
N GLN A 258 26.37 0.24 -8.56
CA GLN A 258 26.01 0.95 -7.32
C GLN A 258 25.15 0.14 -6.34
N TRP A 259 24.57 -1.00 -6.76
CA TRP A 259 23.93 -1.97 -5.86
C TRP A 259 24.85 -2.40 -4.71
N LYS A 260 26.16 -2.39 -4.94
CA LYS A 260 27.20 -2.69 -3.95
C LYS A 260 27.24 -1.72 -2.76
N GLN A 261 26.74 -0.50 -2.91
CA GLN A 261 26.70 0.51 -1.83
C GLN A 261 25.26 0.81 -1.39
N SER A 262 24.29 0.79 -2.29
CA SER A 262 22.86 1.03 -1.97
C SER A 262 22.17 -0.18 -1.31
N GLY A 263 22.70 -1.39 -1.48
CA GLY A 263 22.01 -2.63 -1.09
C GLY A 263 21.07 -3.19 -2.16
N GLY A 264 20.93 -2.54 -3.32
CA GLY A 264 20.30 -3.09 -4.53
C GLY A 264 18.78 -3.01 -4.62
N GLY A 265 18.04 -2.75 -3.53
CA GLY A 265 16.57 -2.66 -3.53
C GLY A 265 15.88 -4.01 -3.29
N GLY A 266 14.74 -4.25 -3.95
CA GLY A 266 13.96 -5.49 -3.84
C GLY A 266 13.05 -5.55 -2.61
N THR A 267 12.66 -4.41 -2.07
CA THR A 267 11.81 -4.28 -0.86
C THR A 267 10.45 -4.97 -1.01
N VAL A 268 10.08 -5.82 -0.05
CA VAL A 268 8.76 -6.48 0.01
C VAL A 268 7.88 -5.69 0.97
N TRP A 269 7.28 -4.61 0.47
CA TRP A 269 6.66 -3.59 1.31
C TRP A 269 5.13 -3.68 1.44
N ASP A 270 4.48 -4.61 0.74
CA ASP A 270 3.02 -4.82 0.80
C ASP A 270 2.56 -6.28 0.63
N SER A 271 2.62 -6.84 -0.58
CA SER A 271 2.02 -8.15 -0.90
C SER A 271 2.85 -9.36 -0.43
N ILE A 272 2.27 -10.14 0.48
CA ILE A 272 2.76 -11.43 0.98
C ILE A 272 1.52 -12.34 1.10
N VAL A 273 1.39 -13.34 0.21
CA VAL A 273 0.18 -14.15 0.06
C VAL A 273 0.50 -15.64 0.26
N TYR A 274 -0.44 -16.42 0.82
CA TYR A 274 -0.20 -17.83 1.17
C TYR A 274 -1.17 -18.78 0.44
N ASP A 275 -0.64 -19.92 0.02
CA ASP A 275 -1.40 -21.00 -0.60
C ASP A 275 -1.43 -22.21 0.34
N ALA A 276 -2.56 -22.38 1.03
CA ALA A 276 -2.81 -23.53 1.90
C ALA A 276 -2.94 -24.87 1.15
N GLU A 277 -3.18 -24.85 -0.16
CA GLU A 277 -3.36 -26.06 -0.98
C GLU A 277 -2.02 -26.56 -1.56
N LEU A 278 -1.08 -25.65 -1.82
CA LEU A 278 0.26 -25.98 -2.34
C LEU A 278 1.38 -25.87 -1.28
N ASP A 279 1.06 -25.37 -0.09
CA ASP A 279 2.01 -25.02 0.98
C ASP A 279 3.13 -24.11 0.43
N GLN A 280 2.74 -22.96 -0.12
CA GLN A 280 3.66 -21.98 -0.73
C GLN A 280 3.32 -20.56 -0.28
N LEU A 281 4.35 -19.75 -0.04
CA LEU A 281 4.26 -18.34 0.28
C LEU A 281 4.74 -17.53 -0.92
N TYR A 282 3.90 -16.66 -1.49
CA TYR A 282 4.23 -15.79 -2.61
C TYR A 282 4.56 -14.38 -2.11
N LEU A 283 5.74 -13.88 -2.49
CA LEU A 283 6.21 -12.54 -2.20
C LEU A 283 6.14 -11.68 -3.46
N GLY A 284 5.54 -10.49 -3.36
CA GLY A 284 5.70 -9.46 -4.37
C GLY A 284 6.95 -8.61 -4.12
N VAL A 285 7.90 -8.57 -5.05
CA VAL A 285 9.24 -7.98 -4.83
C VAL A 285 9.39 -6.60 -5.49
N GLY A 286 9.97 -5.67 -4.74
CA GLY A 286 10.13 -4.27 -5.13
C GLY A 286 11.09 -3.96 -6.28
N ASN A 287 11.16 -2.67 -6.55
CA ASN A 287 12.08 -1.97 -7.45
C ASN A 287 13.54 -2.00 -6.95
N GLY A 288 14.47 -1.70 -7.85
CA GLY A 288 15.90 -1.64 -7.56
C GLY A 288 16.34 -0.33 -6.92
N SER A 289 17.49 -0.36 -6.27
CA SER A 289 18.13 0.82 -5.68
C SER A 289 19.57 0.96 -6.18
N PRO A 290 19.98 2.08 -6.81
CA PRO A 290 19.12 3.12 -7.37
C PRO A 290 18.14 2.56 -8.41
N TRP A 291 17.10 3.33 -8.75
CA TRP A 291 16.18 2.96 -9.83
C TRP A 291 16.92 2.84 -11.17
N ASN A 292 17.84 3.76 -11.48
CA ASN A 292 18.59 3.76 -12.74
C ASN A 292 19.48 2.51 -12.89
N HIS A 293 19.11 1.59 -13.80
CA HIS A 293 19.83 0.33 -14.03
C HIS A 293 21.26 0.52 -14.55
N GLY A 294 21.50 1.59 -15.32
CA GLY A 294 22.84 1.98 -15.78
C GLY A 294 23.81 2.26 -14.62
N LEU A 295 23.30 2.84 -13.53
CA LEU A 295 24.08 3.09 -12.31
C LEU A 295 24.07 1.88 -11.37
N ARG A 296 22.90 1.26 -11.15
CA ARG A 296 22.72 0.16 -10.20
C ARG A 296 23.57 -1.05 -10.55
N SER A 297 23.60 -1.43 -11.84
CA SER A 297 24.21 -2.69 -12.30
C SER A 297 24.93 -2.52 -13.65
N GLU A 298 25.51 -1.35 -13.90
CA GLU A 298 26.30 -1.07 -15.13
C GLU A 298 25.52 -1.34 -16.44
N GLY A 299 24.18 -1.31 -16.38
CA GLY A 299 23.28 -1.68 -17.49
C GLY A 299 23.20 -3.18 -17.81
N GLN A 300 23.74 -4.05 -16.95
CA GLN A 300 23.93 -5.49 -17.14
C GLN A 300 23.01 -6.33 -16.25
N GLY A 301 22.42 -7.37 -16.85
CA GLY A 301 21.71 -8.44 -16.16
C GLY A 301 20.25 -8.15 -15.83
N ASP A 302 19.56 -9.18 -15.35
CA ASP A 302 18.14 -9.15 -14.98
C ASP A 302 17.90 -8.63 -13.55
N ASN A 303 18.95 -8.58 -12.72
CA ASN A 303 18.92 -8.15 -11.32
C ASN A 303 17.88 -8.92 -10.48
N LEU A 304 17.91 -10.25 -10.51
CA LEU A 304 16.95 -11.05 -9.77
C LEU A 304 17.14 -10.92 -8.23
N PHE A 305 16.08 -10.82 -7.43
CA PHE A 305 14.65 -10.97 -7.77
C PHE A 305 13.88 -9.63 -7.87
N LEU A 306 14.50 -8.53 -8.33
CA LEU A 306 13.76 -7.27 -8.53
C LEU A 306 12.53 -7.45 -9.41
N SER A 307 11.45 -6.71 -9.14
CA SER A 307 10.19 -6.74 -9.92
C SER A 307 9.72 -8.17 -10.24
N SER A 308 9.67 -9.02 -9.22
CA SER A 308 9.32 -10.44 -9.36
C SER A 308 8.25 -10.89 -8.36
N ILE A 309 7.48 -11.89 -8.76
CA ILE A 309 6.78 -12.78 -7.84
C ILE A 309 7.76 -13.89 -7.44
N VAL A 310 7.99 -14.12 -6.15
CA VAL A 310 8.87 -15.20 -5.64
C VAL A 310 8.09 -16.13 -4.73
N ALA A 311 8.13 -17.43 -5.01
CA ALA A 311 7.51 -18.47 -4.19
C ALA A 311 8.54 -19.12 -3.24
N LEU A 312 8.19 -19.18 -1.95
CA LEU A 312 8.97 -19.80 -0.88
C LEU A 312 8.17 -20.91 -0.18
N LYS A 313 8.85 -21.80 0.53
CA LYS A 313 8.23 -22.66 1.54
C LYS A 313 8.01 -21.90 2.86
N PRO A 314 6.79 -21.92 3.44
CA PRO A 314 6.44 -21.06 4.58
C PRO A 314 7.18 -21.42 5.87
N ASP A 315 7.53 -22.69 6.07
CA ASP A 315 8.17 -23.18 7.29
C ASP A 315 9.67 -22.85 7.36
N THR A 316 10.32 -22.72 6.20
CA THR A 316 11.79 -22.65 6.09
C THR A 316 12.30 -21.42 5.37
N GLY A 317 11.45 -20.68 4.64
CA GLY A 317 11.88 -19.58 3.76
C GLY A 317 12.59 -20.05 2.49
N GLN A 318 12.65 -21.37 2.23
CA GLN A 318 13.37 -21.93 1.09
C GLN A 318 12.71 -21.54 -0.23
N TYR A 319 13.50 -21.01 -1.17
CA TYR A 319 13.06 -20.72 -2.54
C TYR A 319 12.50 -21.95 -3.28
N VAL A 320 11.40 -21.74 -4.00
CA VAL A 320 10.74 -22.75 -4.86
C VAL A 320 10.81 -22.33 -6.34
N TRP A 321 10.21 -21.21 -6.70
CA TRP A 321 10.20 -20.64 -8.06
C TRP A 321 10.11 -19.11 -8.01
N HIS A 322 10.34 -18.44 -9.14
CA HIS A 322 9.99 -17.03 -9.33
C HIS A 322 9.48 -16.78 -10.75
N TYR A 323 8.79 -15.66 -10.94
CA TYR A 323 8.50 -15.08 -12.25
C TYR A 323 8.82 -13.58 -12.18
N GLN A 324 9.68 -13.09 -13.07
CA GLN A 324 10.08 -11.69 -13.10
C GLN A 324 9.20 -10.91 -14.08
N GLU A 325 8.45 -9.95 -13.54
CA GLU A 325 7.54 -9.08 -14.29
C GLU A 325 8.29 -7.96 -15.02
N THR A 326 9.39 -7.44 -14.47
CA THR A 326 10.21 -6.40 -15.14
C THR A 326 11.72 -6.68 -15.04
N PRO A 327 12.32 -7.39 -16.01
CA PRO A 327 13.76 -7.68 -16.02
C PRO A 327 14.66 -6.44 -16.06
N GLY A 328 15.61 -6.38 -15.12
CA GLY A 328 16.54 -5.26 -14.97
C GLY A 328 15.83 -3.91 -14.85
N GLU A 329 14.70 -3.82 -14.13
CA GLU A 329 13.82 -2.64 -14.11
C GLU A 329 14.56 -1.32 -13.88
N THR A 330 14.08 -0.22 -14.44
CA THR A 330 14.76 1.09 -14.33
C THR A 330 13.83 2.28 -14.05
N TRP A 331 12.60 2.00 -13.59
CA TRP A 331 11.43 2.87 -13.67
C TRP A 331 10.58 2.88 -12.38
N ASP A 332 11.12 2.38 -11.26
CA ASP A 332 10.34 2.09 -10.05
C ASP A 332 9.14 1.21 -10.36
N PHE A 333 9.38 0.11 -11.10
CA PHE A 333 8.35 -0.89 -11.38
C PHE A 333 8.44 -2.03 -10.37
N THR A 334 7.87 -1.81 -9.19
CA THR A 334 7.66 -2.87 -8.19
C THR A 334 6.72 -3.95 -8.71
N ALA A 335 6.90 -5.18 -8.22
CA ALA A 335 5.95 -6.30 -8.31
C ALA A 335 5.32 -6.57 -6.92
N THR A 336 5.16 -5.55 -6.09
CA THR A 336 4.71 -5.64 -4.68
C THR A 336 3.20 -5.50 -4.50
N GLN A 337 2.47 -5.34 -5.61
CA GLN A 337 1.04 -5.01 -5.63
C GLN A 337 0.17 -6.16 -5.10
N PRO A 338 -1.07 -5.90 -4.70
CA PRO A 338 -2.02 -6.92 -4.26
C PRO A 338 -2.07 -8.12 -5.22
N ILE A 339 -1.81 -9.31 -4.68
CA ILE A 339 -1.88 -10.60 -5.39
C ILE A 339 -3.23 -11.26 -5.09
N ASN A 340 -3.86 -11.89 -6.08
CA ASN A 340 -5.06 -12.71 -5.89
C ASN A 340 -4.82 -14.14 -6.38
N LEU A 341 -5.20 -15.15 -5.59
CA LEU A 341 -5.17 -16.55 -6.01
C LEU A 341 -6.55 -17.00 -6.49
N ALA A 342 -6.61 -17.71 -7.62
CA ALA A 342 -7.88 -18.24 -8.15
C ALA A 342 -7.67 -19.58 -8.87
N THR A 343 -8.75 -20.29 -9.16
CA THR A 343 -8.74 -21.39 -10.12
C THR A 343 -9.57 -20.97 -11.32
N LEU A 344 -8.93 -20.85 -12.49
CA LEU A 344 -9.55 -20.38 -13.73
C LEU A 344 -9.58 -21.49 -14.78
N ASN A 345 -10.62 -21.53 -15.60
CA ASN A 345 -10.65 -22.40 -16.78
C ASN A 345 -9.89 -21.72 -17.93
N ILE A 346 -8.67 -22.18 -18.23
CA ILE A 346 -7.80 -21.62 -19.27
C ILE A 346 -7.39 -22.75 -20.22
N GLY A 347 -7.77 -22.62 -21.50
CA GLY A 347 -7.55 -23.66 -22.51
C GLY A 347 -8.41 -24.91 -22.30
N GLY A 348 -9.60 -24.78 -21.69
CA GLY A 348 -10.49 -25.90 -21.37
C GLY A 348 -10.02 -26.75 -20.19
N GLN A 349 -9.07 -26.27 -19.39
CA GLN A 349 -8.51 -26.96 -18.22
C GLN A 349 -8.57 -26.07 -16.98
N PRO A 350 -8.89 -26.61 -15.79
CA PRO A 350 -8.80 -25.86 -14.53
C PRO A 350 -7.32 -25.60 -14.18
N ARG A 351 -6.95 -24.34 -14.01
CA ARG A 351 -5.59 -23.90 -13.71
C ARG A 351 -5.56 -23.16 -12.38
N LYS A 352 -4.67 -23.60 -11.48
CA LYS A 352 -4.32 -22.89 -10.25
C LYS A 352 -3.49 -21.67 -10.63
N VAL A 353 -4.06 -20.48 -10.53
CA VAL A 353 -3.41 -19.23 -10.92
C VAL A 353 -3.15 -18.31 -9.74
N LEU A 354 -2.15 -17.47 -9.94
CA LEU A 354 -1.87 -16.23 -9.23
C LEU A 354 -2.08 -15.09 -10.23
N MET A 355 -2.80 -14.06 -9.82
CA MET A 355 -3.10 -12.87 -10.62
C MET A 355 -2.51 -11.63 -9.94
N GLN A 356 -1.87 -10.75 -10.72
CA GLN A 356 -1.29 -9.50 -10.23
C GLN A 356 -1.37 -8.41 -11.29
N ALA A 357 -1.63 -7.18 -10.85
CA ALA A 357 -1.52 -5.96 -11.65
C ALA A 357 -0.39 -5.09 -11.05
N PRO A 358 0.90 -5.35 -11.35
CA PRO A 358 2.01 -4.54 -10.84
C PRO A 358 2.01 -3.14 -11.46
N LYS A 359 2.95 -2.30 -11.00
CA LYS A 359 3.04 -0.90 -11.45
C LYS A 359 3.18 -0.71 -12.96
N ASN A 360 3.74 -1.70 -13.67
CA ASN A 360 4.17 -1.59 -15.07
C ASN A 360 3.02 -1.59 -16.12
N GLY A 361 1.76 -1.71 -15.70
CA GLY A 361 0.59 -1.53 -16.58
C GLY A 361 0.10 -2.77 -17.31
N PHE A 362 0.74 -3.92 -17.08
CA PHE A 362 0.26 -5.24 -17.54
C PHE A 362 -0.40 -6.01 -16.40
N PHE A 363 -1.44 -6.78 -16.71
CA PHE A 363 -2.09 -7.73 -15.80
C PHE A 363 -1.58 -9.12 -16.10
N TYR A 364 -1.02 -9.80 -15.11
CA TYR A 364 -0.40 -11.12 -15.26
C TYR A 364 -1.30 -12.21 -14.69
N VAL A 365 -1.34 -13.35 -15.38
CA VAL A 365 -1.88 -14.61 -14.87
C VAL A 365 -0.75 -15.63 -14.91
N VAL A 366 -0.34 -16.14 -13.75
CA VAL A 366 0.79 -17.05 -13.58
C VAL A 366 0.31 -18.38 -13.00
N ASP A 367 0.79 -19.50 -13.54
CA ASP A 367 0.59 -20.85 -12.98
C ASP A 367 1.33 -20.95 -11.65
N ARG A 368 0.60 -20.84 -10.54
CA ARG A 368 1.18 -20.75 -9.20
C ARG A 368 1.81 -22.04 -8.70
N THR A 369 1.68 -23.15 -9.45
CA THR A 369 2.40 -24.39 -9.13
C THR A 369 3.90 -24.29 -9.41
N LYS A 370 4.33 -23.40 -10.34
CA LYS A 370 5.68 -23.41 -10.92
C LYS A 370 6.16 -22.10 -11.57
N GLY A 371 5.42 -21.00 -11.44
CA GLY A 371 5.83 -19.69 -11.97
C GLY A 371 5.71 -19.51 -13.48
N LYS A 372 4.97 -20.37 -14.20
CA LYS A 372 4.82 -20.20 -15.66
C LYS A 372 3.77 -19.13 -16.00
N LEU A 373 4.16 -18.09 -16.72
CA LEU A 373 3.25 -17.12 -17.33
C LEU A 373 2.19 -17.79 -18.23
N LEU A 374 0.92 -17.39 -18.09
CA LEU A 374 -0.21 -17.86 -18.88
C LEU A 374 -0.86 -16.76 -19.72
N ASN A 375 -1.06 -15.56 -19.15
CA ASN A 375 -1.53 -14.35 -19.84
C ASN A 375 -0.74 -13.14 -19.32
N ALA A 376 -0.48 -12.16 -20.20
CA ALA A 376 -0.08 -10.80 -19.86
C ALA A 376 -0.80 -9.83 -20.81
N GLY A 377 -1.41 -8.76 -20.30
CA GLY A 377 -2.14 -7.79 -21.14
C GLY A 377 -2.23 -6.40 -20.52
N GLN A 378 -2.18 -5.34 -21.33
CA GLN A 378 -2.17 -3.96 -20.85
C GLN A 378 -3.55 -3.57 -20.29
N PHE A 379 -3.62 -3.20 -19.00
CA PHE A 379 -4.89 -2.83 -18.34
C PHE A 379 -5.17 -1.32 -18.32
N ILE A 380 -4.18 -0.48 -18.67
CA ILE A 380 -4.36 0.95 -18.97
C ILE A 380 -3.98 1.25 -20.43
N PRO A 381 -4.58 2.28 -21.07
CA PRO A 381 -4.09 2.78 -22.34
C PRO A 381 -2.73 3.47 -22.19
N GLY A 382 -1.96 3.54 -23.29
CA GLY A 382 -0.76 4.36 -23.36
C GLY A 382 0.50 3.80 -22.71
N VAL A 383 0.52 2.52 -22.32
CA VAL A 383 1.74 1.85 -21.81
C VAL A 383 2.83 1.90 -22.89
N ASN A 384 3.93 2.60 -22.62
CA ASN A 384 4.94 2.94 -23.64
C ASN A 384 6.35 2.39 -23.40
N TRP A 385 6.59 1.69 -22.29
CA TRP A 385 7.88 1.06 -21.98
C TRP A 385 8.06 -0.32 -22.63
N ALA A 386 6.97 -1.04 -22.92
CA ALA A 386 6.94 -2.32 -23.62
C ALA A 386 5.60 -2.49 -24.36
N SER A 387 5.63 -3.14 -25.52
CA SER A 387 4.45 -3.32 -26.39
C SER A 387 3.65 -4.61 -26.10
N GLY A 388 4.23 -5.55 -25.37
CA GLY A 388 3.66 -6.88 -25.11
C GLY A 388 4.62 -7.78 -24.36
N TYR A 389 4.27 -9.06 -24.25
CA TYR A 389 5.14 -10.12 -23.73
C TYR A 389 5.30 -11.21 -24.80
N ASP A 390 6.51 -11.72 -24.99
CA ASP A 390 6.70 -12.97 -25.71
C ASP A 390 6.29 -14.12 -24.81
N MET A 391 5.17 -14.77 -25.13
CA MET A 391 4.63 -15.89 -24.37
C MET A 391 5.47 -17.19 -24.47
N LYS A 392 6.53 -17.23 -25.29
CA LYS A 392 7.50 -18.33 -25.32
C LYS A 392 8.57 -18.17 -24.24
N THR A 393 9.16 -16.99 -24.09
CA THR A 393 10.20 -16.68 -23.09
C THR A 393 9.64 -16.15 -21.77
N GLY A 394 8.42 -15.61 -21.76
CA GLY A 394 7.81 -14.93 -20.62
C GLY A 394 8.38 -13.53 -20.35
N ARG A 395 8.96 -12.86 -21.35
CA ARG A 395 9.67 -11.59 -21.19
C ARG A 395 8.98 -10.42 -21.92
N PRO A 396 9.13 -9.17 -21.44
CA PRO A 396 8.59 -8.00 -22.11
C PRO A 396 9.26 -7.75 -23.47
N ILE A 397 8.47 -7.28 -24.42
CA ILE A 397 8.93 -6.72 -25.69
C ILE A 397 9.17 -5.23 -25.45
N GLU A 398 10.34 -4.91 -24.90
CA GLU A 398 10.70 -3.54 -24.48
C GLU A 398 10.82 -2.55 -25.65
N ASN A 399 10.43 -1.30 -25.38
CA ASN A 399 10.78 -0.14 -26.19
C ASN A 399 12.21 0.31 -25.84
N PRO A 400 13.18 0.31 -26.79
CA PRO A 400 14.55 0.72 -26.50
C PRO A 400 14.69 2.14 -25.94
N GLU A 401 13.84 3.10 -26.38
CA GLU A 401 13.89 4.48 -25.89
C GLU A 401 13.49 4.59 -24.40
N ALA A 402 12.79 3.61 -23.84
CA ALA A 402 12.46 3.57 -22.42
C ALA A 402 13.71 3.39 -21.53
N ARG A 403 14.82 2.89 -22.07
CA ARG A 403 16.10 2.77 -21.39
C ARG A 403 16.87 4.10 -21.52
N TYR A 404 16.37 5.16 -20.87
CA TYR A 404 16.94 6.52 -20.86
C TYR A 404 18.45 6.57 -20.54
N TYR A 405 18.96 5.67 -19.70
CA TYR A 405 20.39 5.55 -19.38
C TYR A 405 21.26 5.00 -20.53
N LYS A 406 20.65 4.41 -21.57
CA LYS A 406 21.33 3.98 -22.81
C LYS A 406 21.18 5.01 -23.93
N THR A 407 20.04 5.68 -24.03
CA THR A 407 19.79 6.68 -25.08
C THR A 407 20.36 8.07 -24.77
N GLY A 408 20.62 8.35 -23.48
CA GLY A 408 21.06 9.67 -23.00
C GLY A 408 19.93 10.73 -22.97
N LYS A 409 18.72 10.39 -23.41
CA LYS A 409 17.58 11.32 -23.54
C LYS A 409 16.59 11.14 -22.38
N PRO A 410 15.84 12.19 -21.99
CA PRO A 410 14.68 12.04 -21.12
C PRO A 410 13.63 11.11 -21.73
N PHE A 411 13.03 10.22 -20.93
CA PHE A 411 11.92 9.37 -21.33
C PHE A 411 10.65 9.73 -20.55
N LEU A 412 9.61 10.19 -21.25
CA LEU A 412 8.29 10.42 -20.67
C LEU A 412 7.54 9.09 -20.59
N ALA A 413 7.51 8.49 -19.40
CA ALA A 413 6.95 7.17 -19.18
C ALA A 413 5.46 7.23 -18.81
N THR A 414 4.68 6.35 -19.44
CA THR A 414 3.35 5.93 -18.97
C THR A 414 3.34 4.41 -18.89
N PRO A 415 3.03 3.80 -17.73
CA PRO A 415 2.95 4.44 -16.41
C PRO A 415 4.30 4.96 -15.93
N SER A 416 4.30 5.91 -15.00
CA SER A 416 5.49 6.31 -14.24
C SER A 416 5.62 5.55 -12.91
N ALA A 417 6.58 5.96 -12.05
CA ALA A 417 6.86 5.42 -10.72
C ALA A 417 5.63 5.41 -9.79
N ILE A 418 4.71 6.36 -10.03
CA ILE A 418 3.41 6.49 -9.38
C ILE A 418 2.46 5.32 -9.71
N ALA A 419 2.77 4.55 -10.76
CA ALA A 419 2.16 3.29 -11.18
C ALA A 419 0.86 3.37 -12.00
N ALA A 420 0.65 2.35 -12.85
CA ALA A 420 -0.65 2.07 -13.47
C ALA A 420 -1.67 1.51 -12.45
N HIS A 421 -1.18 0.74 -11.48
CA HIS A 421 -1.88 0.24 -10.30
C HIS A 421 -0.87 0.18 -9.17
N ASN A 422 -1.21 0.75 -8.01
CA ASN A 422 -0.31 0.85 -6.86
C ASN A 422 -0.79 -0.09 -5.74
N TRP A 423 -0.47 0.21 -4.48
CA TRP A 423 -0.85 -0.61 -3.32
C TRP A 423 -2.37 -0.72 -3.08
N GLN A 424 -3.19 0.16 -3.68
CA GLN A 424 -4.63 0.17 -3.48
C GLN A 424 -5.21 -1.20 -3.86
N PRO A 425 -5.91 -1.91 -2.94
CA PRO A 425 -6.39 -3.27 -3.20
C PRO A 425 -7.15 -3.46 -4.51
N MET A 426 -6.76 -4.44 -5.32
CA MET A 426 -7.67 -5.07 -6.28
C MET A 426 -8.44 -6.23 -5.63
N SER A 427 -9.58 -6.59 -6.20
CA SER A 427 -10.42 -7.70 -5.75
C SER A 427 -10.87 -8.56 -6.93
N PHE A 428 -11.18 -9.83 -6.69
CA PHE A 428 -11.60 -10.79 -7.72
C PHE A 428 -12.93 -11.44 -7.33
N ASN A 429 -13.94 -11.37 -8.21
CA ASN A 429 -15.23 -12.02 -7.99
C ASN A 429 -15.29 -13.35 -8.78
N PRO A 430 -15.31 -14.52 -8.11
CA PRO A 430 -15.34 -15.81 -8.78
C PRO A 430 -16.66 -16.13 -9.50
N GLN A 431 -17.76 -15.42 -9.20
CA GLN A 431 -19.05 -15.60 -9.87
C GLN A 431 -19.09 -14.83 -11.21
N ALA A 432 -18.56 -13.60 -11.24
CA ALA A 432 -18.41 -12.82 -12.46
C ALA A 432 -17.21 -13.27 -13.30
N GLY A 433 -16.19 -13.87 -12.66
CA GLY A 433 -14.91 -14.23 -13.26
C GLY A 433 -13.97 -13.05 -13.49
N LEU A 434 -14.18 -11.90 -12.84
CA LEU A 434 -13.49 -10.64 -13.12
C LEU A 434 -12.66 -10.13 -11.95
N ALA A 435 -11.55 -9.47 -12.27
CA ALA A 435 -10.72 -8.71 -11.32
C ALA A 435 -10.98 -7.20 -11.45
N TYR A 436 -11.14 -6.50 -10.33
CA TYR A 436 -11.50 -5.09 -10.27
C TYR A 436 -10.32 -4.24 -9.79
N ILE A 437 -9.65 -3.61 -10.75
CA ILE A 437 -8.38 -2.93 -10.57
C ILE A 437 -8.63 -1.42 -10.36
N PRO A 438 -8.17 -0.81 -9.24
CA PRO A 438 -8.08 0.64 -9.09
C PRO A 438 -6.91 1.19 -9.92
N ALA A 439 -7.11 1.27 -11.24
CA ALA A 439 -6.08 1.70 -12.18
C ALA A 439 -6.00 3.23 -12.29
N GLN A 440 -4.90 3.73 -12.83
CA GLN A 440 -4.67 5.15 -13.10
C GLN A 440 -3.69 5.36 -14.25
N ILE A 441 -3.78 6.54 -14.87
CA ILE A 441 -2.94 6.97 -15.99
C ILE A 441 -2.21 8.21 -15.50
N VAL A 442 -0.93 8.06 -15.16
CA VAL A 442 -0.07 9.16 -14.69
C VAL A 442 1.27 9.06 -15.42
N GLY A 443 1.59 10.09 -16.20
CA GLY A 443 2.86 10.20 -16.91
C GLY A 443 3.89 11.00 -16.10
N SER A 444 5.18 10.65 -16.21
CA SER A 444 6.28 11.42 -15.62
C SER A 444 7.58 11.20 -16.40
N ALA A 445 8.49 12.17 -16.39
CA ALA A 445 9.76 12.08 -17.09
C ALA A 445 10.83 11.38 -16.23
N TYR A 446 11.63 10.52 -16.85
CA TYR A 446 12.85 9.97 -16.28
C TYR A 446 14.07 10.56 -16.97
N LEU A 447 14.98 11.11 -16.17
CA LEU A 447 16.19 11.78 -16.62
C LEU A 447 17.42 11.09 -16.00
N ASN A 448 18.53 11.05 -16.75
CA ASN A 448 19.82 10.72 -16.15
C ASN A 448 20.28 11.85 -15.21
N PRO A 449 21.06 11.55 -14.15
CA PRO A 449 21.77 12.56 -13.37
C PRO A 449 22.54 13.52 -14.27
N SER A 450 22.36 14.82 -14.02
CA SER A 450 23.04 15.89 -14.76
C SER A 450 24.07 16.62 -13.90
N SER A 451 24.02 16.45 -12.57
CA SER A 451 24.72 17.30 -11.62
C SER A 451 25.34 16.52 -10.43
N PRO A 452 26.32 17.10 -9.72
CA PRO A 452 26.81 16.56 -8.45
C PRO A 452 25.77 16.51 -7.31
N LEU A 453 24.59 17.15 -7.45
CA LEU A 453 23.49 17.04 -6.49
C LEU A 453 22.77 15.69 -6.59
N ASP A 454 22.75 15.08 -7.78
CA ASP A 454 22.03 13.84 -8.09
C ASP A 454 22.73 12.58 -7.55
N ALA A 455 24.05 12.67 -7.32
CA ALA A 455 24.85 11.64 -6.68
C ALA A 455 24.31 11.26 -5.27
N PRO A 456 24.55 10.03 -4.77
CA PRO A 456 24.03 9.59 -3.48
C PRO A 456 24.34 10.55 -2.31
N LYS A 457 23.34 10.80 -1.45
CA LYS A 457 23.43 11.65 -0.25
C LYS A 457 22.97 10.88 0.99
N PRO A 458 23.43 11.25 2.21
CA PRO A 458 23.02 10.62 3.46
C PRO A 458 21.61 11.04 3.96
N LEU A 459 20.89 11.86 3.18
CA LEU A 459 19.50 12.27 3.42
C LEU A 459 18.84 12.60 2.06
N GLY A 460 17.55 12.28 1.91
CA GLY A 460 16.80 12.43 0.66
C GLY A 460 16.90 11.20 -0.26
N PHE A 461 16.16 11.22 -1.38
CA PHE A 461 16.07 10.11 -2.33
C PHE A 461 17.38 9.90 -3.10
N ASN A 462 17.77 8.63 -3.30
CA ASN A 462 18.97 8.18 -4.01
C ASN A 462 18.60 7.33 -5.25
N VAL A 463 17.60 7.78 -6.01
CA VAL A 463 17.01 7.04 -7.14
C VAL A 463 17.89 6.98 -8.41
N GLY A 464 18.96 7.78 -8.47
CA GLY A 464 19.89 7.81 -9.61
C GLY A 464 19.33 8.53 -10.85
N GLN A 465 18.58 9.62 -10.63
CA GLN A 465 18.01 10.49 -11.66
C GLN A 465 18.19 11.96 -11.30
N ASP A 466 18.11 12.85 -12.30
CA ASP A 466 17.97 14.29 -12.09
C ASP A 466 16.55 14.62 -11.61
N LEU A 467 16.42 14.79 -10.30
CA LEU A 467 15.15 15.12 -9.65
C LEU A 467 14.76 16.60 -9.80
N GLY A 468 15.71 17.49 -10.13
CA GLY A 468 15.44 18.93 -10.28
C GLY A 468 14.76 19.28 -11.59
N ASN A 469 15.19 18.63 -12.68
CA ASN A 469 14.66 18.80 -14.03
C ASN A 469 13.55 17.79 -14.38
N ALA A 470 13.32 16.76 -13.54
CA ALA A 470 12.13 15.90 -13.63
C ALA A 470 10.84 16.54 -13.07
N MET A 471 10.94 17.70 -12.40
CA MET A 471 9.78 18.49 -11.97
C MET A 471 8.98 19.04 -13.16
N TYR A 472 7.77 19.53 -12.90
CA TYR A 472 6.96 20.14 -13.94
C TYR A 472 7.66 21.34 -14.60
N PRO A 473 7.66 21.46 -15.94
CA PRO A 473 8.17 22.63 -16.61
C PRO A 473 7.34 23.85 -16.24
N ARG A 474 7.96 25.03 -16.19
CA ARG A 474 7.29 26.31 -15.88
C ARG A 474 6.49 26.87 -17.06
N ASP A 475 5.77 25.99 -17.73
CA ASP A 475 4.82 26.31 -18.80
C ASP A 475 3.38 26.01 -18.36
N ALA A 476 2.50 26.99 -18.53
CA ALA A 476 1.14 26.94 -18.03
C ALA A 476 0.25 25.96 -18.81
N VAL A 477 0.59 25.65 -20.07
CA VAL A 477 -0.16 24.73 -20.92
C VAL A 477 0.25 23.29 -20.59
N ALA A 478 1.54 23.00 -20.52
CA ALA A 478 2.10 21.70 -20.15
C ALA A 478 1.65 21.25 -18.76
N VAL A 479 1.65 22.13 -17.75
CA VAL A 479 1.12 21.81 -16.41
C VAL A 479 -0.38 21.48 -16.48
N LYS A 480 -1.20 22.28 -17.18
CA LYS A 480 -2.65 22.02 -17.30
C LYS A 480 -2.94 20.74 -18.09
N GLN A 481 -2.15 20.44 -19.11
CA GLN A 481 -2.23 19.17 -19.86
C GLN A 481 -1.83 17.97 -19.00
N ALA A 482 -0.77 18.07 -18.19
CA ALA A 482 -0.36 17.01 -17.29
C ALA A 482 -1.41 16.75 -16.20
N ILE A 483 -2.04 17.80 -15.66
CA ILE A 483 -3.18 17.68 -14.73
C ILE A 483 -4.39 17.04 -15.40
N ALA A 484 -4.69 17.39 -16.66
CA ALA A 484 -5.82 16.84 -17.40
C ALA A 484 -5.61 15.38 -17.88
N GLY A 485 -4.36 14.98 -18.15
CA GLY A 485 -4.00 13.61 -18.50
C GLY A 485 -3.92 12.69 -17.27
N ALA A 486 -3.58 13.24 -16.10
CA ALA A 486 -3.58 12.51 -14.83
C ALA A 486 -5.00 12.09 -14.45
N THR A 487 -5.32 10.82 -14.64
CA THR A 487 -6.68 10.28 -14.54
C THR A 487 -6.71 8.92 -13.83
N GLY A 488 -7.88 8.54 -13.33
CA GLY A 488 -8.13 7.25 -12.68
C GLY A 488 -9.13 6.41 -13.45
N ARG A 489 -9.15 5.10 -13.22
CA ARG A 489 -10.07 4.18 -13.87
C ARG A 489 -10.31 2.94 -13.00
N LEU A 490 -11.57 2.60 -12.73
CA LEU A 490 -11.93 1.25 -12.30
C LEU A 490 -11.95 0.34 -13.53
N VAL A 491 -11.10 -0.68 -13.58
CA VAL A 491 -11.06 -1.68 -14.66
C VAL A 491 -11.63 -3.00 -14.18
N ALA A 492 -12.66 -3.52 -14.83
CA ALA A 492 -13.08 -4.90 -14.66
C ALA A 492 -12.41 -5.78 -15.72
N TRP A 493 -11.33 -6.44 -15.33
CA TRP A 493 -10.50 -7.27 -16.19
C TRP A 493 -10.98 -8.72 -16.19
N ASP A 494 -11.07 -9.31 -17.38
CA ASP A 494 -11.31 -10.74 -17.59
C ASP A 494 -9.93 -11.42 -17.74
N PRO A 495 -9.47 -12.17 -16.72
CA PRO A 495 -8.14 -12.77 -16.70
C PRO A 495 -7.99 -13.93 -17.70
N VAL A 496 -9.11 -14.50 -18.18
CA VAL A 496 -9.10 -15.59 -19.18
C VAL A 496 -9.07 -15.00 -20.59
N ALA A 497 -9.93 -14.02 -20.87
CA ALA A 497 -9.98 -13.31 -22.15
C ALA A 497 -8.89 -12.23 -22.32
N ASN A 498 -8.09 -11.98 -21.29
CA ASN A 498 -6.97 -11.04 -21.23
C ASN A 498 -7.33 -9.61 -21.70
N LYS A 499 -8.49 -9.10 -21.27
CA LYS A 499 -9.01 -7.78 -21.64
C LYS A 499 -9.99 -7.22 -20.61
N ALA A 500 -10.20 -5.90 -20.64
CA ALA A 500 -11.30 -5.28 -19.91
C ALA A 500 -12.68 -5.70 -20.47
N ARG A 501 -13.65 -5.90 -19.57
CA ARG A 501 -15.07 -6.14 -19.91
C ARG A 501 -15.90 -4.87 -19.80
N TRP A 502 -15.58 -4.05 -18.81
CA TRP A 502 -16.09 -2.69 -18.63
C TRP A 502 -15.05 -1.85 -17.87
N THR A 503 -15.19 -0.53 -17.96
CA THR A 503 -14.34 0.44 -17.25
C THR A 503 -15.17 1.64 -16.80
N VAL A 504 -14.86 2.20 -15.62
CA VAL A 504 -15.43 3.48 -15.16
C VAL A 504 -14.29 4.49 -15.00
N ASP A 505 -14.38 5.63 -15.68
CA ASP A 505 -13.36 6.67 -15.66
C ASP A 505 -13.56 7.67 -14.50
N TYR A 506 -12.44 8.11 -13.93
CA TYR A 506 -12.36 9.11 -12.86
C TYR A 506 -11.47 10.30 -13.29
N PRO A 507 -11.88 11.56 -13.05
CA PRO A 507 -11.16 12.76 -13.48
C PRO A 507 -9.96 13.12 -12.57
N THR A 508 -9.41 12.13 -11.88
CA THR A 508 -8.26 12.22 -10.97
C THR A 508 -7.71 10.81 -10.72
N PRO A 509 -6.39 10.62 -10.58
CA PRO A 509 -5.77 9.36 -10.18
C PRO A 509 -5.99 9.08 -8.67
N TRP A 510 -5.31 8.06 -8.12
CA TRP A 510 -5.22 7.76 -6.69
C TRP A 510 -6.54 7.40 -5.99
N ASN A 511 -7.46 6.78 -6.73
CA ASN A 511 -8.72 6.25 -6.19
C ASN A 511 -8.47 4.94 -5.42
N GLY A 512 -9.28 4.67 -4.41
CA GLY A 512 -9.01 3.63 -3.42
C GLY A 512 -9.25 2.20 -3.86
N GLY A 513 -8.90 1.28 -2.96
CA GLY A 513 -9.03 -0.16 -3.18
C GLY A 513 -10.48 -0.63 -3.37
N THR A 514 -10.62 -1.74 -4.08
CA THR A 514 -11.90 -2.40 -4.36
C THR A 514 -12.19 -3.52 -3.36
N MET A 515 -13.48 -3.79 -3.17
CA MET A 515 -14.03 -4.96 -2.48
C MET A 515 -15.23 -5.46 -3.28
N THR A 516 -15.43 -6.77 -3.41
CA THR A 516 -16.56 -7.33 -4.16
C THR A 516 -17.36 -8.33 -3.33
N THR A 517 -18.63 -8.56 -3.67
CA THR A 517 -19.51 -9.47 -2.93
C THR A 517 -20.34 -10.36 -3.85
N ALA A 518 -20.86 -11.46 -3.29
CA ALA A 518 -21.85 -12.32 -3.94
C ALA A 518 -23.18 -11.61 -4.26
N GLY A 519 -23.42 -10.41 -3.72
CA GLY A 519 -24.55 -9.56 -4.06
C GLY A 519 -24.48 -8.87 -5.43
N ASN A 520 -23.59 -9.29 -6.33
CA ASN A 520 -23.26 -8.64 -7.61
C ASN A 520 -22.79 -7.18 -7.43
N LEU A 521 -21.90 -6.94 -6.46
CA LEU A 521 -21.40 -5.60 -6.14
C LEU A 521 -19.86 -5.50 -6.20
N VAL A 522 -19.39 -4.32 -6.55
CA VAL A 522 -18.02 -3.83 -6.34
C VAL A 522 -18.10 -2.48 -5.64
N PHE A 523 -17.49 -2.37 -4.46
CA PHE A 523 -17.34 -1.13 -3.72
C PHE A 523 -15.98 -0.50 -3.99
N GLN A 524 -15.92 0.82 -4.10
CA GLN A 524 -14.67 1.58 -4.23
C GLN A 524 -14.82 2.99 -3.63
N GLY A 525 -13.75 3.51 -3.02
CA GLY A 525 -13.64 4.91 -2.64
C GLY A 525 -12.94 5.77 -3.70
N THR A 526 -13.32 7.03 -3.86
CA THR A 526 -12.71 7.95 -4.84
C THR A 526 -11.76 8.96 -4.19
N ALA A 527 -10.78 9.47 -4.96
CA ALA A 527 -9.90 10.56 -4.53
C ALA A 527 -10.65 11.89 -4.33
N LEU A 528 -11.83 12.04 -4.97
CA LEU A 528 -12.79 13.13 -4.77
C LEU A 528 -13.61 12.99 -3.47
N GLY A 529 -13.46 11.89 -2.73
CA GLY A 529 -14.07 11.70 -1.42
C GLY A 529 -15.52 11.24 -1.45
N GLU A 530 -15.83 10.32 -2.36
CA GLU A 530 -17.09 9.57 -2.38
C GLU A 530 -16.82 8.09 -2.12
N PHE A 531 -17.74 7.42 -1.41
CA PHE A 531 -17.77 5.95 -1.37
C PHE A 531 -18.87 5.46 -2.31
N ARG A 532 -18.50 4.65 -3.31
CA ARG A 532 -19.38 4.24 -4.42
C ARG A 532 -19.54 2.73 -4.47
N ALA A 533 -20.67 2.26 -5.02
CA ALA A 533 -20.85 0.86 -5.37
C ALA A 533 -21.39 0.70 -6.80
N TYR A 534 -20.92 -0.36 -7.46
CA TYR A 534 -21.16 -0.68 -8.86
C TYR A 534 -21.69 -2.11 -9.00
N ALA A 535 -22.51 -2.37 -10.02
CA ALA A 535 -22.85 -3.72 -10.44
C ALA A 535 -21.58 -4.44 -10.94
N ALA A 536 -21.28 -5.62 -10.41
CA ALA A 536 -20.02 -6.31 -10.66
C ALA A 536 -19.91 -6.86 -12.10
N ASP A 537 -21.04 -7.17 -12.72
CA ASP A 537 -21.17 -7.64 -14.10
C ASP A 537 -20.93 -6.56 -15.18
N SER A 538 -21.27 -5.29 -14.91
CA SER A 538 -21.51 -4.27 -15.93
C SER A 538 -20.93 -2.88 -15.63
N GLY A 539 -20.47 -2.61 -14.40
CA GLY A 539 -19.90 -1.32 -14.02
C GLY A 539 -20.93 -0.20 -13.88
N LYS A 540 -22.24 -0.51 -13.94
CA LYS A 540 -23.31 0.45 -13.64
C LYS A 540 -23.18 0.91 -12.19
N GLN A 541 -23.05 2.21 -11.95
CA GLN A 541 -23.08 2.75 -10.59
C GLN A 541 -24.49 2.60 -9.99
N LEU A 542 -24.56 2.05 -8.78
CA LEU A 542 -25.82 1.77 -8.06
C LEU A 542 -25.92 2.57 -6.75
N PHE A 543 -24.80 3.06 -6.22
CA PHE A 543 -24.73 3.81 -4.97
C PHE A 543 -23.56 4.80 -4.99
N THR A 544 -23.73 5.93 -4.31
CA THR A 544 -22.66 6.89 -3.97
C THR A 544 -23.00 7.61 -2.67
N TYR A 545 -22.01 7.88 -1.82
CA TYR A 545 -22.14 8.65 -0.59
C TYR A 545 -20.97 9.64 -0.44
N PRO A 546 -21.22 10.94 -0.24
CA PRO A 546 -20.17 11.93 -0.06
C PRO A 546 -19.53 11.80 1.33
N VAL A 547 -18.25 11.44 1.36
CA VAL A 547 -17.46 11.25 2.59
C VAL A 547 -16.70 12.52 3.01
N GLY A 548 -16.44 13.42 2.05
CA GLY A 548 -15.79 14.73 2.29
C GLY A 548 -14.28 14.68 2.48
N THR A 549 -13.66 13.50 2.39
CA THR A 549 -12.21 13.31 2.30
C THR A 549 -11.89 12.20 1.30
N GLY A 550 -10.76 12.30 0.60
CA GLY A 550 -10.32 11.28 -0.36
C GLY A 550 -10.13 9.90 0.27
N ILE A 551 -10.59 8.85 -0.41
CA ILE A 551 -10.59 7.47 0.10
C ILE A 551 -9.59 6.62 -0.70
N MET A 552 -8.70 5.91 0.00
CA MET A 552 -7.61 5.14 -0.62
C MET A 552 -7.59 3.66 -0.19
N ALA A 553 -7.93 3.36 1.07
CA ALA A 553 -7.97 1.99 1.58
C ALA A 553 -9.03 1.13 0.87
N GLY A 554 -8.81 -0.19 0.86
CA GLY A 554 -9.84 -1.15 0.46
C GLY A 554 -10.84 -1.37 1.60
N ALA A 555 -12.12 -1.48 1.27
CA ALA A 555 -13.21 -1.74 2.22
C ALA A 555 -13.24 -3.20 2.72
N SER A 556 -14.04 -3.45 3.75
CA SER A 556 -14.41 -4.78 4.27
C SER A 556 -15.92 -4.87 4.58
N THR A 557 -16.46 -6.08 4.64
CA THR A 557 -17.89 -6.32 4.98
C THR A 557 -18.04 -7.54 5.89
N PHE A 558 -19.01 -7.49 6.79
CA PHE A 558 -19.16 -8.38 7.94
C PHE A 558 -20.62 -8.37 8.44
N MET A 559 -20.93 -9.26 9.40
CA MET A 559 -22.26 -9.37 10.02
C MET A 559 -22.23 -8.98 11.50
N ILE A 560 -23.21 -8.19 11.95
CA ILE A 560 -23.50 -8.00 13.38
C ILE A 560 -24.91 -8.56 13.65
N GLY A 561 -24.98 -9.62 14.43
CA GLY A 561 -26.21 -10.41 14.56
C GLY A 561 -26.65 -10.96 13.19
N ASN A 562 -27.72 -10.38 12.65
CA ASN A 562 -28.31 -10.70 11.34
C ASN A 562 -28.27 -9.53 10.33
N GLU A 563 -27.61 -8.41 10.66
CA GLU A 563 -27.45 -7.27 9.75
C GLU A 563 -26.04 -7.26 9.12
N GLN A 564 -25.97 -7.01 7.81
CA GLN A 564 -24.72 -6.82 7.07
C GLN A 564 -24.26 -5.36 7.13
N TYR A 565 -22.96 -5.19 7.36
CA TYR A 565 -22.29 -3.90 7.42
C TYR A 565 -21.13 -3.83 6.42
N VAL A 566 -20.75 -2.61 6.01
CA VAL A 566 -19.56 -2.33 5.19
C VAL A 566 -18.71 -1.26 5.89
N ALA A 567 -17.43 -1.52 6.10
CA ALA A 567 -16.47 -0.56 6.69
C ALA A 567 -15.44 -0.09 5.66
N VAL A 568 -15.06 1.18 5.74
CA VAL A 568 -13.98 1.77 4.94
C VAL A 568 -13.26 2.86 5.73
N LEU A 569 -11.94 2.97 5.52
CA LEU A 569 -11.11 4.00 6.12
C LEU A 569 -10.79 5.07 5.06
N ALA A 570 -10.97 6.35 5.40
CA ALA A 570 -10.91 7.48 4.50
C ALA A 570 -9.93 8.56 5.02
N GLY A 571 -9.17 9.18 4.13
CA GLY A 571 -8.11 10.16 4.43
C GLY A 571 -6.97 10.07 3.41
N ARG A 572 -6.67 11.19 2.74
CA ARG A 572 -5.69 11.29 1.66
C ARG A 572 -4.25 11.20 2.19
N GLY A 573 -3.40 10.56 1.40
CA GLY A 573 -1.96 10.47 1.61
C GLY A 573 -1.29 9.57 0.59
N GLY A 574 -0.22 8.90 0.99
CA GLY A 574 0.60 8.10 0.08
C GLY A 574 1.45 8.96 -0.87
N ALA A 575 2.18 8.31 -1.79
CA ALA A 575 3.19 8.96 -2.62
C ALA A 575 2.67 10.11 -3.51
N LEU A 576 1.61 9.91 -4.30
CA LEU A 576 1.18 10.87 -5.34
C LEU A 576 0.90 12.30 -4.83
N PRO A 577 0.04 12.52 -3.81
CA PRO A 577 -0.22 13.87 -3.30
C PRO A 577 0.97 14.50 -2.55
N LEU A 578 2.00 13.72 -2.20
CA LEU A 578 3.23 14.19 -1.56
C LEU A 578 4.30 14.58 -2.58
N SER A 579 4.50 13.78 -3.64
CA SER A 579 5.61 13.97 -4.58
C SER A 579 5.25 14.79 -5.83
N ILE A 580 4.05 14.64 -6.38
CA ILE A 580 3.61 15.33 -7.60
C ILE A 580 2.22 15.96 -7.41
N GLY A 581 2.07 16.77 -6.35
CA GLY A 581 0.79 17.24 -5.84
C GLY A 581 -0.17 17.91 -6.85
N TYR A 582 0.31 18.47 -7.96
CA TYR A 582 -0.55 18.93 -9.06
C TYR A 582 -1.30 17.78 -9.78
N ALA A 583 -0.70 16.60 -9.95
CA ALA A 583 -1.30 15.47 -10.68
C ALA A 583 -2.61 14.96 -10.10
N ILE A 584 -2.91 15.22 -8.82
CA ILE A 584 -4.18 14.83 -8.20
C ILE A 584 -5.34 15.78 -8.57
N GLY A 585 -5.05 16.86 -9.32
CA GLY A 585 -6.04 17.72 -9.95
C GLY A 585 -7.11 18.24 -8.98
N LYS A 586 -8.38 18.03 -9.31
CA LYS A 586 -9.54 18.47 -8.50
C LYS A 586 -9.59 17.87 -7.10
N ALA A 587 -8.89 16.77 -6.83
CA ALA A 587 -8.84 16.25 -5.46
C ALA A 587 -8.11 17.20 -4.50
N ARG A 588 -7.27 18.13 -4.98
CA ARG A 588 -6.60 19.15 -4.13
C ARG A 588 -7.60 20.03 -3.37
N ASP A 589 -8.78 20.26 -3.94
CA ASP A 589 -9.84 21.10 -3.36
C ASP A 589 -10.66 20.34 -2.29
N VAL A 590 -10.60 19.00 -2.29
CA VAL A 590 -11.27 18.13 -1.31
C VAL A 590 -10.43 18.07 -0.04
N PRO A 591 -10.97 18.40 1.14
CA PRO A 591 -10.21 18.41 2.40
C PRO A 591 -9.65 17.04 2.79
N ASN A 592 -8.58 17.02 3.60
CA ASN A 592 -8.12 15.80 4.27
C ASN A 592 -8.66 15.74 5.71
N VAL A 593 -9.81 15.08 5.90
CA VAL A 593 -10.49 14.91 7.20
C VAL A 593 -10.63 13.41 7.50
N PRO A 594 -9.63 12.78 8.13
CA PRO A 594 -9.56 11.33 8.31
C PRO A 594 -10.74 10.73 9.07
N ARG A 595 -11.33 9.66 8.55
CA ARG A 595 -12.50 8.98 9.14
C ARG A 595 -12.48 7.48 8.93
N LEU A 596 -12.87 6.74 9.96
CA LEU A 596 -13.44 5.40 9.80
C LEU A 596 -14.95 5.55 9.58
N LEU A 597 -15.49 4.93 8.54
CA LEU A 597 -16.92 4.96 8.22
C LEU A 597 -17.48 3.54 8.15
N VAL A 598 -18.66 3.35 8.71
CA VAL A 598 -19.35 2.06 8.71
C VAL A 598 -20.81 2.24 8.29
N PHE A 599 -21.23 1.48 7.28
CA PHE A 599 -22.52 1.58 6.60
C PHE A 599 -23.37 0.32 6.81
N LYS A 600 -24.71 0.46 6.80
CA LYS A 600 -25.67 -0.65 6.67
C LYS A 600 -26.93 -0.21 5.92
N LEU A 601 -27.79 -1.16 5.53
CA LEU A 601 -29.09 -0.84 4.94
C LEU A 601 -29.93 -0.02 5.93
N GLY A 602 -30.52 1.09 5.46
CA GLY A 602 -31.32 1.99 6.27
C GLY A 602 -30.54 2.81 7.31
N GLY A 603 -29.20 2.88 7.23
CA GLY A 603 -28.39 3.77 8.07
C GLY A 603 -28.73 5.25 7.84
N LYS A 604 -28.73 6.06 8.92
CA LYS A 604 -29.27 7.44 8.91
C LYS A 604 -28.29 8.51 9.40
N VAL A 605 -27.09 8.13 9.86
CA VAL A 605 -26.12 9.09 10.38
C VAL A 605 -25.65 10.02 9.26
N GLN A 606 -25.47 11.29 9.58
CA GLN A 606 -24.92 12.29 8.66
C GLN A 606 -23.52 12.68 9.11
N LEU A 607 -22.62 12.88 8.15
CA LEU A 607 -21.31 13.48 8.42
C LEU A 607 -21.44 14.99 8.65
N PRO A 608 -20.62 15.58 9.52
CA PRO A 608 -20.51 17.03 9.62
C PRO A 608 -19.82 17.58 8.37
N GLY A 609 -20.32 18.72 7.88
CA GLY A 609 -19.78 19.38 6.68
C GLY A 609 -18.31 19.77 6.83
N THR A 610 -17.55 19.59 5.75
CA THR A 610 -16.11 19.88 5.70
C THR A 610 -15.84 21.26 5.12
N GLN A 611 -14.97 22.05 5.75
CA GLN A 611 -14.53 23.33 5.20
C GLN A 611 -13.50 23.14 4.07
N PRO A 612 -13.57 23.89 2.95
CA PRO A 612 -12.58 23.82 1.88
C PRO A 612 -11.16 24.05 2.37
N GLN A 613 -10.21 23.30 1.82
CA GLN A 613 -8.79 23.44 2.15
C GLN A 613 -8.22 24.76 1.58
N ASP A 614 -7.32 25.38 2.34
CA ASP A 614 -6.60 26.62 1.98
C ASP A 614 -7.52 27.77 1.46
N SER A 615 -8.63 28.06 2.13
CA SER A 615 -9.59 29.11 1.73
C SER A 615 -9.10 30.56 1.94
N THR A 616 -8.07 30.78 2.77
CA THR A 616 -7.55 32.12 3.10
C THR A 616 -6.60 32.67 2.01
N PRO A 617 -6.78 33.91 1.53
CA PRO A 617 -5.81 34.56 0.64
C PRO A 617 -4.41 34.63 1.25
N VAL A 618 -3.37 34.43 0.42
CA VAL A 618 -1.97 34.49 0.84
C VAL A 618 -1.38 35.81 0.38
N ASN A 619 -0.76 36.55 1.30
CA ASN A 619 0.10 37.69 0.96
C ASN A 619 1.52 37.16 0.68
N LEU A 620 1.93 37.13 -0.60
CA LEU A 620 3.25 36.66 -0.99
C LEU A 620 4.30 37.78 -0.81
N PRO A 621 5.51 37.48 -0.28
CA PRO A 621 6.58 38.45 -0.19
C PRO A 621 7.08 38.86 -1.59
N GLU A 622 7.68 40.05 -1.68
CA GLU A 622 8.26 40.57 -2.91
C GLU A 622 9.41 39.66 -3.41
N ASN A 623 9.36 39.24 -4.67
CA ASN A 623 10.38 38.38 -5.27
C ASN A 623 11.61 39.20 -5.68
N LYS A 624 12.73 39.00 -4.99
CA LYS A 624 14.02 39.68 -5.23
C LYS A 624 15.12 38.71 -5.72
N ALA A 625 14.75 37.51 -6.13
CA ALA A 625 15.70 36.48 -6.56
C ALA A 625 16.27 36.80 -7.95
N THR A 626 17.56 36.57 -8.16
CA THR A 626 18.11 36.52 -9.52
C THR A 626 17.73 35.19 -10.20
N PRO A 627 17.64 35.12 -11.55
CA PRO A 627 17.35 33.86 -12.24
C PRO A 627 18.31 32.71 -11.89
N GLN A 628 19.57 33.03 -11.57
CA GLN A 628 20.56 32.05 -11.10
C GLN A 628 20.24 31.51 -9.70
N GLN A 629 19.80 32.38 -8.78
CA GLN A 629 19.37 31.96 -7.44
C GLN A 629 18.10 31.08 -7.51
N VAL A 630 17.14 31.44 -8.37
CA VAL A 630 15.94 30.63 -8.63
C VAL A 630 16.31 29.25 -9.16
N ALA A 631 17.21 29.16 -10.15
CA ALA A 631 17.64 27.88 -10.72
C ALA A 631 18.39 26.99 -9.70
N GLN A 632 19.26 27.57 -8.88
CA GLN A 632 19.94 26.86 -7.79
C GLN A 632 18.94 26.38 -6.73
N GLY A 633 17.99 27.24 -6.33
CA GLY A 633 16.91 26.90 -5.41
C GLY A 633 16.00 25.78 -5.94
N GLN A 634 15.69 25.78 -7.25
CA GLN A 634 14.92 24.73 -7.91
C GLN A 634 15.61 23.37 -7.80
N ALA A 635 16.92 23.29 -8.10
CA ALA A 635 17.67 22.05 -8.04
C ALA A 635 17.74 21.49 -6.60
N LEU A 636 17.98 22.36 -5.62
CA LEU A 636 17.98 22.00 -4.20
C LEU A 636 16.59 21.57 -3.72
N PHE A 637 15.52 22.26 -4.13
CA PHE A 637 14.14 21.91 -3.83
C PHE A 637 13.76 20.54 -4.41
N GLY A 638 14.07 20.31 -5.69
CA GLY A 638 13.84 19.03 -6.36
C GLY A 638 14.58 17.87 -5.69
N ARG A 639 15.80 18.13 -5.17
CA ARG A 639 16.60 17.11 -4.48
C ARG A 639 16.08 16.75 -3.08
N TYR A 640 15.63 17.73 -2.29
CA TYR A 640 15.38 17.53 -0.85
C TYR A 640 13.93 17.76 -0.39
N CYS A 641 13.12 18.53 -1.12
CA CYS A 641 11.81 19.00 -0.64
C CYS A 641 10.61 18.43 -1.41
N GLN A 642 10.74 18.19 -2.72
CA GLN A 642 9.59 17.87 -3.57
C GLN A 642 8.85 16.59 -3.17
N VAL A 643 9.55 15.60 -2.61
CA VAL A 643 8.99 14.29 -2.26
C VAL A 643 8.00 14.34 -1.09
N CYS A 644 7.91 15.48 -0.41
CA CYS A 644 6.93 15.74 0.65
C CYS A 644 6.02 16.94 0.34
N HIS A 645 6.54 17.97 -0.34
CA HIS A 645 5.82 19.23 -0.57
C HIS A 645 5.34 19.43 -2.03
N GLY A 646 5.43 18.39 -2.86
CA GLY A 646 5.08 18.39 -4.28
C GLY A 646 6.16 18.97 -5.17
N ALA A 647 6.33 18.38 -6.36
CA ALA A 647 7.03 18.98 -7.49
C ALA A 647 6.57 20.43 -7.73
N SER A 648 7.53 21.31 -7.99
CA SER A 648 7.32 22.76 -8.11
C SER A 648 6.64 23.40 -6.88
N ALA A 649 6.84 22.83 -5.68
CA ALA A 649 6.22 23.24 -4.41
C ALA A 649 4.67 23.18 -4.35
N GLY A 650 4.03 22.62 -5.38
CA GLY A 650 2.58 22.54 -5.52
C GLY A 650 1.97 21.35 -4.77
N GLY A 651 1.94 21.40 -3.43
CA GLY A 651 1.49 20.29 -2.59
C GLY A 651 0.06 19.77 -2.88
N GLY A 652 -0.18 18.47 -2.64
CA GLY A 652 -1.47 17.79 -2.90
C GLY A 652 -2.46 17.78 -1.73
N GLY A 653 -2.29 18.67 -0.75
CA GLY A 653 -3.22 18.87 0.38
C GLY A 653 -3.00 17.97 1.61
N VAL A 654 -1.94 17.17 1.66
CA VAL A 654 -1.65 16.25 2.79
C VAL A 654 -0.57 16.79 3.72
N LEU A 655 0.46 17.41 3.15
CA LEU A 655 1.49 18.18 3.86
C LEU A 655 1.38 19.66 3.49
N PRO A 656 1.95 20.58 4.30
CA PRO A 656 1.85 22.02 4.05
C PRO A 656 2.30 22.41 2.64
N ASN A 657 1.40 23.08 1.92
CA ASN A 657 1.66 23.63 0.60
C ASN A 657 2.61 24.83 0.74
N LEU A 658 3.88 24.67 0.34
CA LEU A 658 4.92 25.67 0.62
C LEU A 658 4.71 26.98 -0.14
N GLN A 659 4.03 26.96 -1.30
CA GLN A 659 3.58 28.16 -2.02
C GLN A 659 2.63 29.05 -1.19
N ARG A 660 2.11 28.56 -0.07
CA ARG A 660 1.17 29.25 0.82
C ARG A 660 1.71 29.43 2.25
N SER A 661 2.99 29.11 2.47
CA SER A 661 3.59 29.12 3.82
C SER A 661 3.87 30.55 4.31
N PRO A 662 3.46 30.93 5.54
CA PRO A 662 3.83 32.23 6.11
C PRO A 662 5.34 32.35 6.35
N ALA A 663 6.06 31.23 6.47
CA ALA A 663 7.52 31.21 6.57
C ALA A 663 8.23 31.68 5.29
N LEU A 664 7.52 31.94 4.19
CA LEU A 664 8.12 32.66 3.05
C LEU A 664 8.41 34.13 3.38
N ALA A 665 7.64 34.76 4.28
CA ALA A 665 7.83 36.16 4.63
C ALA A 665 9.16 36.44 5.34
N ASP A 666 9.65 35.50 6.15
CA ASP A 666 10.83 35.68 7.01
C ASP A 666 11.97 34.71 6.66
N ALA A 667 13.21 35.20 6.71
CA ALA A 667 14.42 34.42 6.43
C ALA A 667 14.79 33.51 7.62
N ASP A 668 14.71 34.04 8.85
CA ASP A 668 15.22 33.33 10.02
C ASP A 668 14.27 32.21 10.46
N THR A 669 12.95 32.40 10.35
CA THR A 669 11.96 31.34 10.50
C THR A 669 12.18 30.21 9.49
N TRP A 670 12.46 30.53 8.22
CA TRP A 670 12.72 29.52 7.19
C TRP A 670 14.02 28.75 7.46
N LYS A 671 15.10 29.46 7.81
CA LYS A 671 16.36 28.86 8.29
C LYS A 671 16.10 27.96 9.49
N ALA A 672 15.36 28.43 10.50
CA ALA A 672 15.13 27.68 11.73
C ALA A 672 14.29 26.41 11.50
N ILE A 673 13.41 26.40 10.50
CA ILE A 673 12.70 25.19 10.07
C ILE A 673 13.65 24.19 9.38
N LEU A 674 14.43 24.61 8.38
CA LEU A 674 15.26 23.67 7.59
C LEU A 674 16.60 23.30 8.23
N ILE A 675 17.23 24.20 8.97
CA ILE A 675 18.58 24.03 9.53
C ILE A 675 18.52 23.76 11.03
N ASP A 676 17.87 24.64 11.79
CA ASP A 676 17.88 24.54 13.26
C ASP A 676 16.85 23.52 13.80
N GLY A 677 15.98 22.97 12.94
CA GLY A 677 15.11 21.83 13.24
C GLY A 677 13.82 22.16 14.00
N MET A 678 13.33 23.40 13.94
CA MET A 678 12.17 23.93 14.68
C MET A 678 10.90 23.05 14.64
N LEU A 679 10.70 22.24 13.57
CA LEU A 679 9.51 21.42 13.35
C LEU A 679 9.78 19.90 13.34
N LYS A 680 10.95 19.46 13.85
CA LYS A 680 11.40 18.05 13.84
C LYS A 680 10.42 17.09 14.52
N ASP A 681 9.81 17.51 15.62
CA ASP A 681 8.85 16.71 16.40
C ASP A 681 7.49 16.54 15.68
N ARG A 682 7.29 17.23 14.54
CA ARG A 682 6.18 17.03 13.59
C ARG A 682 6.60 16.25 12.33
N GLY A 683 7.85 15.82 12.26
CA GLY A 683 8.45 15.08 11.14
C GLY A 683 9.15 15.94 10.09
N MET A 684 9.24 17.27 10.26
CA MET A 684 10.05 18.14 9.40
C MET A 684 11.45 18.26 10.00
N VAL A 685 12.33 17.34 9.62
CA VAL A 685 13.70 17.22 10.17
C VAL A 685 14.61 18.37 9.79
N SER A 686 15.73 18.52 10.51
CA SER A 686 16.85 19.35 10.06
C SER A 686 17.55 18.71 8.86
N PHE A 687 17.83 19.53 7.86
CA PHE A 687 18.62 19.22 6.67
C PHE A 687 20.06 19.74 6.77
N ALA A 688 20.52 20.22 7.94
CA ALA A 688 21.88 20.75 8.14
C ALA A 688 23.02 19.76 7.81
N ARG A 689 22.71 18.46 7.67
CA ARG A 689 23.63 17.41 7.19
C ARG A 689 23.88 17.42 5.67
N VAL A 690 23.07 18.16 4.90
CA VAL A 690 23.06 18.18 3.43
C VAL A 690 22.78 19.56 2.81
N LEU A 691 22.40 20.55 3.62
CA LEU A 691 22.15 21.95 3.21
C LEU A 691 22.88 22.93 4.15
N THR A 692 23.41 24.02 3.59
CA THR A 692 23.85 25.20 4.36
C THR A 692 22.70 26.21 4.55
N PRO A 693 22.82 27.20 5.47
CA PRO A 693 21.82 28.27 5.62
C PRO A 693 21.57 29.06 4.33
N GLU A 694 22.62 29.31 3.55
CA GLU A 694 22.54 30.03 2.27
C GLU A 694 21.77 29.19 1.25
N GLN A 695 22.02 27.88 1.21
CA GLN A 695 21.26 26.95 0.36
C GLN A 695 19.79 26.86 0.78
N ALA A 696 19.48 26.87 2.08
CA ALA A 696 18.09 26.95 2.56
C ALA A 696 17.40 28.25 2.10
N GLN A 697 18.10 29.39 2.12
CA GLN A 697 17.59 30.66 1.58
C GLN A 697 17.42 30.63 0.05
N LEU A 698 18.26 29.93 -0.71
CA LEU A 698 18.03 29.72 -2.16
C LEU A 698 16.74 28.93 -2.41
N ILE A 699 16.46 27.89 -1.62
CA ILE A 699 15.18 27.16 -1.69
C ILE A 699 14.01 28.11 -1.38
N ARG A 700 14.11 28.99 -0.37
CA ARG A 700 13.08 30.00 -0.07
C ARG A 700 12.80 30.91 -1.26
N LEU A 701 13.85 31.46 -1.86
CA LEU A 701 13.75 32.33 -3.03
C LEU A 701 13.06 31.64 -4.22
N TYR A 702 13.40 30.37 -4.48
CA TYR A 702 12.70 29.56 -5.49
C TYR A 702 11.21 29.37 -5.18
N VAL A 703 10.85 29.05 -3.93
CA VAL A 703 9.43 28.84 -3.57
C VAL A 703 8.62 30.15 -3.64
N ILE A 704 9.23 31.31 -3.34
CA ILE A 704 8.60 32.63 -3.55
C ILE A 704 8.33 32.86 -5.04
N ASP A 705 9.35 32.68 -5.89
CA ASP A 705 9.26 32.85 -7.34
C ASP A 705 8.21 31.92 -7.97
N GLU A 706 8.15 30.66 -7.52
CA GLU A 706 7.18 29.68 -8.01
C GLU A 706 5.76 29.90 -7.46
N ALA A 707 5.59 30.44 -6.25
CA ALA A 707 4.29 30.85 -5.74
C ALA A 707 3.67 32.00 -6.58
N HIS A 708 4.48 33.01 -6.92
CA HIS A 708 4.06 34.09 -7.83
C HIS A 708 3.72 33.56 -9.23
N TRP A 709 4.53 32.65 -9.78
CA TRP A 709 4.25 32.01 -11.06
C TRP A 709 2.95 31.19 -11.03
N ALA A 710 2.73 30.36 -10.02
CA ALA A 710 1.54 29.54 -9.88
C ALA A 710 0.27 30.40 -9.71
N GLN A 711 0.33 31.44 -8.87
CA GLN A 711 -0.78 32.39 -8.67
C GLN A 711 -1.18 33.07 -9.98
N LYS A 712 -0.20 33.53 -10.77
CA LYS A 712 -0.42 34.20 -12.06
C LYS A 712 -0.95 33.27 -13.16
N ASN A 713 -0.42 32.04 -13.25
CA ASN A 713 -0.59 31.19 -14.44
C ASN A 713 -1.57 30.02 -14.26
N LEU A 714 -1.68 29.46 -13.05
CA LEU A 714 -2.56 28.32 -12.77
C LEU A 714 -3.89 28.76 -12.15
N GLY A 715 -3.86 29.84 -11.36
CA GLY A 715 -5.02 30.40 -10.66
C GLY A 715 -5.25 29.79 -9.28
N GLY A 716 -5.80 30.58 -8.36
CA GLY A 716 -6.18 30.12 -7.02
C GLY A 716 -7.50 29.34 -7.02
N ALA A 717 -7.61 28.36 -6.12
CA ALA A 717 -8.85 27.60 -5.91
C ALA A 717 -9.91 28.47 -5.20
N THR A 718 -10.71 29.21 -5.99
CA THR A 718 -11.81 30.04 -5.46
C THR A 718 -13.12 29.84 -6.24
N LYS A 719 -13.77 28.69 -6.03
CA LYS A 719 -15.23 28.60 -5.97
C LYS A 719 -15.63 27.71 -4.81
N THR A 720 -16.64 28.13 -4.05
CA THR A 720 -17.20 27.35 -2.95
C THR A 720 -17.83 26.07 -3.48
N VAL A 721 -17.57 24.95 -2.80
CA VAL A 721 -18.37 23.73 -2.98
C VAL A 721 -19.73 24.02 -2.35
N ALA A 722 -20.79 24.00 -3.17
CA ALA A 722 -22.16 24.13 -2.68
C ALA A 722 -22.50 22.94 -1.76
N PRO A 723 -23.41 23.10 -0.78
CA PRO A 723 -23.93 21.97 -0.02
C PRO A 723 -24.52 20.92 -0.99
N ALA A 724 -24.44 19.64 -0.59
CA ALA A 724 -24.82 18.54 -1.46
C ALA A 724 -26.27 18.71 -1.97
N PRO A 725 -26.54 18.49 -3.27
CA PRO A 725 -27.92 18.47 -3.77
C PRO A 725 -28.70 17.36 -3.05
N GLU A 726 -29.97 17.62 -2.73
CA GLU A 726 -30.84 16.58 -2.18
C GLU A 726 -30.82 15.34 -3.07
N ALA A 727 -30.79 14.16 -2.45
CA ALA A 727 -30.79 12.89 -3.17
C ALA A 727 -32.00 12.84 -4.12
N GLN A 728 -31.75 12.80 -5.44
CA GLN A 728 -32.80 12.72 -6.45
C GLN A 728 -33.64 11.48 -6.22
N LYS A 729 -34.84 11.68 -5.66
CA LYS A 729 -35.85 10.63 -5.52
C LYS A 729 -36.18 10.11 -6.92
N SER A 730 -35.81 8.85 -7.18
CA SER A 730 -36.19 8.19 -8.43
C SER A 730 -37.72 8.21 -8.55
N PRO A 731 -38.29 8.55 -9.72
CA PRO A 731 -39.74 8.64 -9.86
C PRO A 731 -40.36 7.26 -9.64
N VAL A 732 -41.31 7.17 -8.71
CA VAL A 732 -42.11 5.96 -8.50
C VAL A 732 -43.02 5.78 -9.73
N PRO A 733 -43.03 4.60 -10.38
CA PRO A 733 -43.94 4.35 -11.49
C PRO A 733 -45.41 4.39 -11.02
N THR A 734 -46.13 5.43 -11.41
CA THR A 734 -47.54 5.63 -11.03
C THR A 734 -48.47 4.78 -11.89
N GLY A 735 -48.80 3.59 -11.41
CA GLY A 735 -50.08 2.91 -11.62
C GLY A 735 -50.47 2.50 -13.05
N VAL A 736 -50.66 1.18 -13.23
CA VAL A 736 -51.62 0.65 -14.22
C VAL A 736 -52.84 0.16 -13.42
N ARG A 737 -54.05 0.33 -13.98
CA ARG A 737 -55.30 -0.25 -13.47
C ARG A 737 -55.57 -1.60 -14.14
#